data_AF-A0A0P0YVV6-F1
#
_entry.id   AF-A0A0P0YVV6-F1
#
_cell.length_a   1.000
_cell.length_b   1.000
_cell.length_c   1.000
_cell.angle_alpha   90.00
_cell.angle_beta   90.00
_cell.angle_gamma   90.00
#
_symmetry.space_group_name_H-M   'P 1'
#
loop_
_entity.id
_entity.type
_entity.pdbx_description
1 polymer ?
#
loop_
_entity_poly.entity_id
_entity_poly.type
_entity_poly.pdbx_seq_one_letter_code
_entity_poly.pdbx_strand_id
1 'polypeptide(L)'
;MSSRPLLQKGIAELEKLFDQNRDDPQFLKTLIAELSERTVPRAKDLERRALQAASVRREPPKAEAESHAVREPRMRVAAFSPATATSLPEPPVRPAEPIKEPPIREPVRPAPEPPPVTNKATDILGAWTAMEVLSPPSFRKPEDLAGGDRSRIAPLDKGKLPWEGDGERSRPNQKLYYQIVLGTIDMETAVSSLLQVYADSRIEKPSARGEAVLATIMVDREGRPVETDAVAISSFGWGVPVSLTGKLRDLGTWSQAEQRLVEQLEKKIVSEDKDGKPLPLTAKAIDAAYRWLVETLGLDAHFAKQPIFAVRSYQYFKLQDPPESILLNSFFLEDLASAAALTGNGKSTVNLNRYLGTTKPKTRRNLMKDNQALAEALEPGKFPLGAWPGSGRHPLVMLQQCAINLAMKDLTSDGILAVNGPPGTGKTTLLRDIVAAIVTKRAELLCKFDDPEDAFVPSGQKLKRGNAFIHLYKLDERLRGHEIIVASSNNKAVENVSAELPGMGAIADDATGLRYFKTVSDALLERDSWGVIAAVLGNARNRSDFRQTFWWDDDVGFQRYLQQASGNPQLITEKTENGTRQRPPVIVEQENAPEDHDEALKRWRKARQRFTKTLAEAKTALANLQAIRDLLIAIAKTQAGIVRIDAEIASRQPALTQAEQTAHDAASLQEDQEKLVLALNQNASSAMHSRPGFWSRLFETSAFRAWQAEHGVLLARLKEAKTRLTSLKADADATAAAYSRLKAVADDMQKIRSGLLATLERDQARYASLSKQYSGIYIWEEFFEKRHADKQKAAPWLDEKTARLRHDVFEAAMELHRAFIDAAARPVRHNLNALMDGFGVRSLGNAERDALIPHLWSTLFLLVPVVSTTFASVSRMFGRIDPEEFGWLLVDEAGQALPQAAVGALMRTRRAVVVGDPIQIEPVVVLPDQLTEAMCHQFGIDPLIYNPPGASAQTLADSATEYFGTFETKFGTREVGVPLLVHRRCDDPMFSISNMIAYENLMVQAKMAKASAIRDILGPSRWIDVEGRGQEKWCQQEGEALLGLLWQLRDKEIAPDFYIVTPFVVVQDRMREMLRTSGLLDGWVENPFAWVYERVGTVHTVQGREAEAVFFLLGAPSAEQRGARCWAGGRPNLLNVAVTRAKESVYVIGNRSLWKSAGVFQSLDDFLR
;
A
#
# COMPACT_ATOMS: atom_id res chain seq x y z
N MET A 1 -3.98 -37.49 67.21
CA MET A 1 -4.07 -36.34 66.31
C MET A 1 -3.23 -35.21 66.91
N SER A 2 -2.02 -34.96 66.40
CA SER A 2 -1.26 -33.76 66.80
C SER A 2 -1.86 -32.56 66.07
N SER A 3 -2.08 -31.47 66.80
CA SER A 3 -2.66 -30.23 66.27
C SER A 3 -1.75 -29.68 65.15
N ARG A 4 -2.25 -29.57 63.92
CA ARG A 4 -1.58 -28.85 62.81
C ARG A 4 -1.89 -27.34 62.96
N PRO A 5 -0.98 -26.52 63.51
CA PRO A 5 -1.30 -25.14 63.90
C PRO A 5 -1.54 -24.21 62.71
N LEU A 6 -1.12 -24.61 61.51
CA LEU A 6 -1.23 -23.82 60.28
C LEU A 6 -2.33 -24.31 59.32
N LEU A 7 -3.08 -25.36 59.71
CA LEU A 7 -4.09 -25.99 58.85
C LEU A 7 -5.22 -25.02 58.45
N GLN A 8 -5.66 -24.16 59.36
CA GLN A 8 -6.74 -23.20 59.08
C GLN A 8 -6.29 -21.95 58.31
N LYS A 9 -4.99 -21.79 58.03
CA LYS A 9 -4.47 -20.62 57.31
C LYS A 9 -4.49 -20.81 55.80
N GLY A 10 -4.92 -19.78 55.08
CA GLY A 10 -4.92 -19.75 53.62
C GLY A 10 -3.49 -19.66 53.05
N ILE A 11 -3.27 -20.05 51.79
CA ILE A 11 -1.92 -20.03 51.19
C ILE A 11 -1.33 -18.62 51.16
N ALA A 12 -2.14 -17.60 50.88
CA ALA A 12 -1.68 -16.21 50.90
C ALA A 12 -1.26 -15.74 52.30
N GLU A 13 -1.91 -16.25 53.36
CA GLU A 13 -1.48 -15.98 54.73
C GLU A 13 -0.20 -16.73 55.09
N LEU A 14 -0.02 -17.95 54.59
CA LEU A 14 1.21 -18.73 54.76
C LEU A 14 2.39 -18.07 54.04
N GLU A 15 2.20 -17.49 52.85
CA GLU A 15 3.21 -16.70 52.14
C GLU A 15 3.61 -15.46 52.95
N LYS A 16 2.63 -14.74 53.51
CA LYS A 16 2.90 -13.57 54.37
C LYS A 16 3.66 -13.95 55.65
N LEU A 17 3.30 -15.07 56.29
CA LEU A 17 3.98 -15.57 57.48
C LEU A 17 5.38 -16.07 57.17
N PHE A 18 5.59 -16.64 55.99
CA PHE A 18 6.91 -17.01 55.49
C PHE A 18 7.80 -15.78 55.34
N ASP A 19 7.34 -14.73 54.68
CA ASP A 19 8.15 -13.52 54.48
C ASP A 19 8.49 -12.83 55.82
N GLN A 20 7.60 -12.90 56.82
CA GLN A 20 7.81 -12.34 58.16
C GLN A 20 8.75 -13.18 59.05
N ASN A 21 8.76 -14.50 58.91
CA ASN A 21 9.47 -15.41 59.81
C ASN A 21 10.48 -16.31 59.08
N ARG A 22 10.99 -15.86 57.93
CA ARG A 22 11.92 -16.63 57.08
C ARG A 22 13.24 -17.01 57.76
N ASP A 23 13.58 -16.34 58.86
CA ASP A 23 14.82 -16.57 59.62
C ASP A 23 14.60 -17.45 60.87
N ASP A 24 13.36 -17.86 61.16
CA ASP A 24 13.02 -18.75 62.28
C ASP A 24 13.02 -20.23 61.82
N PRO A 25 13.99 -21.06 62.26
CA PRO A 25 14.11 -22.45 61.83
C PRO A 25 12.94 -23.33 62.27
N GLN A 26 12.33 -23.01 63.42
CA GLN A 26 11.25 -23.81 64.00
C GLN A 26 9.93 -23.51 63.28
N PHE A 27 9.71 -22.25 62.92
CA PHE A 27 8.61 -21.85 62.04
C PHE A 27 8.76 -22.45 60.63
N LEU A 28 9.94 -22.36 60.00
CA LEU A 28 10.18 -22.94 58.68
C LEU A 28 9.91 -24.44 58.64
N LYS A 29 10.34 -25.18 59.66
CA LYS A 29 10.07 -26.62 59.76
C LYS A 29 8.58 -26.94 59.88
N THR A 30 7.84 -26.12 60.63
CA THR A 30 6.38 -26.27 60.80
C THR A 30 5.63 -25.90 59.51
N LEU A 31 6.09 -24.87 58.81
CA LEU A 31 5.54 -24.42 57.53
C LEU A 31 5.78 -25.46 56.42
N ILE A 32 6.99 -26.01 56.31
CA ILE A 32 7.32 -27.05 55.32
C ILE A 32 6.44 -28.28 55.52
N ALA A 33 6.26 -28.74 56.77
CA ALA A 33 5.41 -29.89 57.08
C ALA A 33 3.91 -29.62 56.79
N GLU A 34 3.45 -28.37 56.86
CA GLU A 34 2.08 -28.01 56.46
C GLU A 34 1.93 -27.95 54.94
N LEU A 35 2.95 -27.45 54.23
CA LEU A 35 2.93 -27.29 52.78
C LEU A 35 3.11 -28.62 52.04
N SER A 36 3.84 -29.58 52.61
CA SER A 36 4.03 -30.92 52.04
C SER A 36 2.72 -31.71 51.92
N GLU A 37 1.72 -31.33 52.72
CA GLU A 37 0.37 -31.92 52.74
C GLU A 37 -0.62 -31.18 51.82
N ARG A 38 -0.19 -30.12 51.10
CA ARG A 38 -1.05 -29.30 50.22
C ARG A 38 -0.66 -29.50 48.74
N THR A 39 -1.64 -29.85 47.90
CA THR A 39 -1.40 -30.25 46.50
C THR A 39 -1.44 -29.09 45.48
N VAL A 40 -1.80 -27.89 45.92
CA VAL A 40 -1.99 -26.69 45.09
C VAL A 40 -0.66 -26.06 44.65
N PRO A 41 -0.53 -25.57 43.40
CA PRO A 41 0.76 -25.10 42.85
C PRO A 41 1.46 -24.02 43.66
N ARG A 42 0.72 -23.03 44.20
CA ARG A 42 1.29 -21.98 45.09
C ARG A 42 1.89 -22.55 46.38
N ALA A 43 1.30 -23.60 46.95
CA ALA A 43 1.84 -24.22 48.17
C ALA A 43 3.17 -24.93 47.90
N LYS A 44 3.30 -25.62 46.75
CA LYS A 44 4.57 -26.24 46.33
C LYS A 44 5.68 -25.23 46.05
N ASP A 45 5.33 -24.07 45.49
CA ASP A 45 6.29 -22.99 45.28
C ASP A 45 6.79 -22.41 46.61
N LEU A 46 5.86 -22.16 47.55
CA LEU A 46 6.20 -21.71 48.89
C LEU A 46 7.02 -22.75 49.66
N GLU A 47 6.73 -24.04 49.50
CA GLU A 47 7.48 -25.14 50.12
C GLU A 47 8.94 -25.14 49.66
N ARG A 48 9.17 -24.98 48.36
CA ARG A 48 10.52 -24.86 47.77
C ARG A 48 11.28 -23.65 48.30
N ARG A 49 10.62 -22.49 48.42
CA ARG A 49 11.20 -21.27 49.01
C ARG A 49 11.56 -21.48 50.49
N ALA A 50 10.70 -22.17 51.25
CA ALA A 50 10.94 -22.49 52.65
C ALA A 50 12.08 -23.49 52.85
N LEU A 51 12.20 -24.50 51.99
CA LEU A 51 13.32 -25.46 51.98
C LEU A 51 14.65 -24.78 51.64
N GLN A 52 14.66 -23.85 50.68
CA GLN A 52 15.85 -23.06 50.37
C GLN A 52 16.28 -22.20 51.57
N ALA A 53 15.36 -21.48 52.20
CA ALA A 53 15.66 -20.68 53.39
C ALA A 53 16.22 -21.52 54.55
N ALA A 54 15.72 -22.75 54.74
CA ALA A 54 16.20 -23.67 55.76
C ALA A 54 17.62 -24.25 55.47
N SER A 55 18.05 -24.26 54.20
CA SER A 55 19.29 -24.91 53.76
C SER A 55 20.55 -24.01 53.78
N VAL A 56 20.40 -22.70 53.93
CA VAL A 56 21.50 -21.72 53.80
C VAL A 56 22.40 -21.62 55.06
N ARG A 57 22.15 -22.39 56.13
CA ARG A 57 22.99 -22.35 57.36
C ARG A 57 23.61 -23.70 57.73
N ARG A 58 24.83 -23.95 57.23
CA ARG A 58 25.86 -24.78 57.89
C ARG A 58 27.22 -24.05 57.81
N GLU A 59 27.95 -24.12 58.93
CA GLU A 59 29.09 -23.31 59.39
C GLU A 59 30.41 -23.34 58.57
N PRO A 60 31.36 -22.40 58.83
CA PRO A 60 32.58 -22.17 58.05
C PRO A 60 33.86 -22.79 58.69
N PRO A 61 35.02 -22.77 58.00
CA PRO A 61 36.32 -22.89 58.67
C PRO A 61 37.24 -21.66 58.52
N LYS A 62 38.17 -21.60 59.50
CA LYS A 62 39.05 -20.55 60.00
C LYS A 62 40.23 -20.11 59.10
N ALA A 63 40.83 -18.98 59.51
CA ALA A 63 41.94 -18.23 58.92
C ALA A 63 43.34 -18.53 59.54
N GLU A 64 44.35 -17.85 58.98
CA GLU A 64 45.79 -17.66 59.34
C GLU A 64 46.80 -18.54 58.55
N ALA A 65 48.01 -18.10 58.15
CA ALA A 65 48.70 -16.82 57.88
C ALA A 65 50.10 -17.17 57.29
N GLU A 66 50.81 -16.18 56.72
CA GLU A 66 52.25 -16.16 56.34
C GLU A 66 52.73 -16.96 55.11
N SER A 67 53.87 -16.68 54.47
CA SER A 67 54.53 -15.48 53.92
C SER A 67 55.70 -16.00 53.05
N HIS A 68 56.02 -15.37 51.93
CA HIS A 68 57.38 -15.03 51.46
C HIS A 68 57.43 -14.73 49.95
N ALA A 69 58.14 -13.63 49.64
CA ALA A 69 58.43 -13.09 48.33
C ALA A 69 59.72 -13.68 47.72
N VAL A 70 59.97 -13.38 46.42
CA VAL A 70 61.19 -12.68 45.90
C VAL A 70 61.60 -13.10 44.46
N ARG A 71 61.55 -12.09 43.56
CA ARG A 71 62.44 -11.70 42.43
C ARG A 71 62.49 -12.44 41.07
N GLU A 72 62.31 -11.62 40.02
CA GLU A 72 62.92 -11.71 38.68
C GLU A 72 64.48 -11.56 38.73
N PRO A 73 65.22 -11.85 37.63
CA PRO A 73 65.46 -10.81 36.62
C PRO A 73 65.61 -11.27 35.15
N ARG A 74 65.16 -10.37 34.27
CA ARG A 74 65.57 -10.02 32.89
C ARG A 74 66.85 -10.68 32.31
N MET A 75 66.78 -11.06 31.02
CA MET A 75 67.78 -10.60 30.03
C MET A 75 67.30 -10.67 28.57
N ARG A 76 67.94 -9.84 27.75
CA ARG A 76 67.57 -9.26 26.46
C ARG A 76 67.93 -10.12 25.24
N VAL A 77 67.10 -9.97 24.19
CA VAL A 77 67.45 -9.68 22.77
C VAL A 77 68.51 -10.57 22.09
N ALA A 78 68.10 -11.35 21.08
CA ALA A 78 68.35 -11.06 19.65
C ALA A 78 67.96 -12.24 18.74
N ALA A 79 67.48 -11.86 17.56
CA ALA A 79 67.12 -12.62 16.36
C ALA A 79 67.83 -13.97 16.10
N PHE A 80 67.11 -14.89 15.47
CA PHE A 80 67.38 -15.39 14.11
C PHE A 80 66.27 -16.39 13.70
N SER A 81 65.63 -16.15 12.55
CA SER A 81 64.97 -17.18 11.72
C SER A 81 66.03 -17.75 10.75
N PRO A 82 65.76 -18.74 9.90
CA PRO A 82 64.79 -19.86 9.91
C PRO A 82 65.48 -21.21 9.56
N ALA A 83 64.88 -22.37 9.88
CA ALA A 83 65.06 -23.60 9.10
C ALA A 83 64.15 -24.76 9.58
N THR A 84 63.30 -25.19 8.65
CA THR A 84 63.05 -26.56 8.18
C THR A 84 63.00 -27.75 9.16
N ALA A 85 61.92 -28.51 8.97
CA ALA A 85 61.52 -29.76 9.61
C ALA A 85 62.51 -30.93 9.51
N THR A 86 62.50 -31.80 10.53
CA THR A 86 62.27 -33.25 10.37
C THR A 86 62.03 -33.99 11.70
N SER A 87 60.92 -34.74 11.73
CA SER A 87 60.65 -36.08 12.29
C SER A 87 60.95 -36.47 13.76
N LEU A 88 59.90 -36.96 14.44
CA LEU A 88 59.71 -38.29 15.11
C LEU A 88 58.75 -38.16 16.33
N PRO A 89 58.16 -39.24 16.89
CA PRO A 89 57.35 -40.32 16.29
C PRO A 89 55.98 -40.54 16.99
N GLU A 90 55.04 -41.25 16.33
CA GLU A 90 53.69 -41.59 16.82
C GLU A 90 53.67 -42.69 17.92
N PRO A 91 52.65 -42.68 18.81
CA PRO A 91 52.28 -43.80 19.68
C PRO A 91 51.16 -44.68 19.06
N PRO A 92 50.91 -45.91 19.59
CA PRO A 92 50.41 -47.03 18.79
C PRO A 92 48.89 -47.09 18.59
N VAL A 93 48.54 -47.64 17.43
CA VAL A 93 47.20 -47.90 16.88
C VAL A 93 46.49 -49.04 17.62
N ARG A 94 45.23 -48.83 18.01
CA ARG A 94 44.26 -49.91 18.29
C ARG A 94 43.54 -50.31 16.98
N PRO A 95 43.24 -51.60 16.76
CA PRO A 95 42.66 -52.06 15.50
C PRO A 95 41.23 -51.52 15.34
N ALA A 96 41.00 -50.80 14.23
CA ALA A 96 39.69 -50.36 13.81
C ALA A 96 38.91 -51.52 13.19
N GLU A 97 37.63 -51.63 13.55
CA GLU A 97 36.64 -52.44 12.84
C GLU A 97 36.53 -51.98 11.37
N PRO A 98 36.20 -52.88 10.43
CA PRO A 98 36.10 -52.53 9.01
C PRO A 98 34.94 -51.54 8.80
N ILE A 99 35.30 -50.31 8.49
CA ILE A 99 34.37 -49.29 7.99
C ILE A 99 33.81 -49.82 6.66
N LYS A 100 32.51 -50.12 6.63
CA LYS A 100 31.78 -50.28 5.36
C LYS A 100 31.88 -48.96 4.61
N GLU A 101 32.52 -48.99 3.43
CA GLU A 101 32.47 -47.90 2.48
C GLU A 101 31.01 -47.49 2.24
N PRO A 102 30.67 -46.19 2.30
CA PRO A 102 29.34 -45.74 1.89
C PRO A 102 29.16 -46.09 0.41
N PRO A 103 27.95 -46.47 -0.02
CA PRO A 103 27.71 -46.77 -1.42
C PRO A 103 28.09 -45.54 -2.25
N ILE A 104 28.84 -45.80 -3.32
CA ILE A 104 29.19 -44.84 -4.36
C ILE A 104 27.91 -44.08 -4.72
N ARG A 105 27.89 -42.77 -4.44
CA ARG A 105 26.83 -41.87 -4.89
C ARG A 105 26.72 -42.04 -6.41
N GLU A 106 25.58 -42.52 -6.88
CA GLU A 106 25.21 -42.33 -8.27
C GLU A 106 25.36 -40.83 -8.58
N PRO A 107 25.94 -40.46 -9.73
CA PRO A 107 26.01 -39.05 -10.11
C PRO A 107 24.56 -38.54 -10.17
N VAL A 108 24.26 -37.55 -9.32
CA VAL A 108 23.05 -36.74 -9.42
C VAL A 108 22.95 -36.37 -10.90
N ARG A 109 21.87 -36.81 -11.56
CA ARG A 109 21.62 -36.48 -12.96
C ARG A 109 21.86 -34.97 -13.11
N PRO A 110 22.63 -34.51 -14.11
CA PRO A 110 22.75 -33.08 -14.35
C PRO A 110 21.34 -32.51 -14.44
N ALA A 111 21.05 -31.50 -13.62
CA ALA A 111 19.74 -30.86 -13.63
C ALA A 111 19.42 -30.51 -15.09
N PRO A 112 18.21 -30.82 -15.59
CA PRO A 112 17.84 -30.48 -16.95
C PRO A 112 18.10 -28.98 -17.18
N GLU A 113 18.66 -28.61 -18.34
CA GLU A 113 18.90 -27.21 -18.66
C GLU A 113 17.61 -26.41 -18.43
N PRO A 114 17.67 -25.31 -17.66
CA PRO A 114 16.48 -24.57 -17.31
C PRO A 114 15.81 -24.06 -18.60
N PRO A 115 14.46 -24.13 -18.69
CA PRO A 115 13.76 -23.63 -19.86
C PRO A 115 14.08 -22.14 -20.09
N PRO A 116 14.01 -21.67 -21.35
CA PRO A 116 14.22 -20.26 -21.63
C PRO A 116 13.22 -19.39 -20.86
N VAL A 117 13.68 -18.21 -20.42
CA VAL A 117 12.83 -17.25 -19.72
C VAL A 117 11.78 -16.72 -20.69
N THR A 118 10.50 -16.98 -20.40
CA THR A 118 9.36 -16.53 -21.21
C THR A 118 8.43 -15.56 -20.49
N ASN A 119 8.42 -15.56 -19.14
CA ASN A 119 7.56 -14.71 -18.32
C ASN A 119 6.07 -14.78 -18.70
N LYS A 120 5.59 -15.97 -19.10
CA LYS A 120 4.16 -16.17 -19.39
C LYS A 120 3.34 -16.05 -18.10
N ALA A 121 2.20 -15.37 -18.17
CA ALA A 121 1.29 -15.21 -17.03
C ALA A 121 0.89 -16.53 -16.36
N THR A 122 0.61 -17.59 -17.14
CA THR A 122 0.29 -18.92 -16.60
C THR A 122 1.44 -19.54 -15.83
N ASP A 123 2.68 -19.35 -16.31
CA ASP A 123 3.86 -19.88 -15.63
C ASP A 123 4.17 -19.05 -14.37
N ILE A 124 4.03 -17.71 -14.41
CA ILE A 124 4.16 -16.82 -13.22
C ILE A 124 3.23 -17.27 -12.09
N LEU A 125 1.94 -17.44 -12.40
CA LEU A 125 0.95 -17.91 -11.42
C LEU A 125 1.27 -19.33 -10.94
N GLY A 126 1.80 -20.19 -11.82
CA GLY A 126 2.25 -21.55 -11.47
C GLY A 126 3.43 -21.56 -10.49
N ALA A 127 4.44 -20.70 -10.69
CA ALA A 127 5.57 -20.60 -9.78
C ALA A 127 5.18 -20.02 -8.43
N TRP A 128 4.34 -18.99 -8.40
CA TRP A 128 3.79 -18.48 -7.14
C TRP A 128 2.95 -19.54 -6.42
N THR A 129 2.15 -20.32 -7.16
CA THR A 129 1.43 -21.48 -6.59
C THR A 129 2.41 -22.48 -5.97
N ALA A 130 3.51 -22.82 -6.66
CA ALA A 130 4.53 -23.72 -6.15
C ALA A 130 5.21 -23.21 -4.85
N MET A 131 5.50 -21.90 -4.77
CA MET A 131 6.04 -21.27 -3.57
C MET A 131 5.06 -21.35 -2.39
N GLU A 132 3.78 -21.08 -2.64
CA GLU A 132 2.72 -21.11 -1.63
C GLU A 132 2.39 -22.54 -1.17
N VAL A 133 2.46 -23.53 -2.08
CA VAL A 133 2.31 -24.95 -1.75
C VAL A 133 3.37 -25.37 -0.73
N LEU A 134 4.61 -24.90 -0.87
CA LEU A 134 5.72 -25.21 0.03
C LEU A 134 5.81 -24.29 1.27
N SER A 135 4.88 -23.36 1.46
CA SER A 135 4.89 -22.38 2.56
C SER A 135 3.69 -22.53 3.50
N PRO A 136 3.50 -23.69 4.16
CA PRO A 136 2.36 -23.90 5.04
C PRO A 136 2.45 -23.04 6.31
N PRO A 137 1.32 -22.80 6.99
CA PRO A 137 1.32 -22.34 8.37
C PRO A 137 2.01 -23.38 9.26
N SER A 138 2.99 -22.97 10.06
CA SER A 138 3.67 -23.85 11.03
C SER A 138 3.31 -23.52 12.47
N PHE A 139 3.41 -24.52 13.35
CA PHE A 139 3.20 -24.39 14.78
C PHE A 139 4.34 -25.07 15.57
N ARG A 140 4.58 -24.64 16.82
CA ARG A 140 5.62 -25.24 17.68
C ARG A 140 5.02 -26.10 18.77
N LYS A 141 3.82 -25.77 19.23
CA LYS A 141 3.06 -26.55 20.21
C LYS A 141 1.61 -26.69 19.74
N PRO A 142 0.92 -27.80 20.09
CA PRO A 142 -0.47 -27.99 19.72
C PRO A 142 -1.39 -26.82 20.12
N GLU A 143 -1.09 -26.15 21.24
CA GLU A 143 -1.89 -25.01 21.70
C GLU A 143 -1.85 -23.82 20.74
N ASP A 144 -0.79 -23.68 19.93
CA ASP A 144 -0.66 -22.60 18.94
C ASP A 144 -1.80 -22.65 17.91
N LEU A 145 -2.25 -23.86 17.53
CA LEU A 145 -3.40 -24.08 16.62
C LEU A 145 -4.75 -23.70 17.24
N ALA A 146 -4.78 -23.49 18.56
CA ALA A 146 -5.97 -23.08 19.31
C ALA A 146 -5.85 -21.66 19.91
N GLY A 147 -4.91 -20.84 19.41
CA GLY A 147 -4.67 -19.49 19.90
C GLY A 147 -4.03 -19.44 21.29
N GLY A 148 -3.25 -20.45 21.64
CA GLY A 148 -2.58 -20.61 22.94
C GLY A 148 -3.44 -21.21 24.05
N ASP A 149 -4.71 -21.52 23.78
CA ASP A 149 -5.63 -22.10 24.77
C ASP A 149 -5.45 -23.62 24.87
N ARG A 150 -4.71 -24.05 25.90
CA ARG A 150 -4.48 -25.46 26.21
C ARG A 150 -5.77 -26.25 26.47
N SER A 151 -6.83 -25.62 26.95
CA SER A 151 -8.11 -26.31 27.22
C SER A 151 -8.81 -26.78 25.94
N ARG A 152 -8.45 -26.20 24.79
CA ARG A 152 -8.98 -26.57 23.49
C ARG A 152 -8.26 -27.75 22.85
N ILE A 153 -7.17 -28.25 23.44
CA ILE A 153 -6.45 -29.41 22.89
C ILE A 153 -6.95 -30.69 23.55
N ALA A 154 -7.46 -31.62 22.73
CA ALA A 154 -7.96 -32.93 23.14
C ALA A 154 -6.94 -34.01 22.76
N PRO A 155 -6.35 -34.76 23.70
CA PRO A 155 -5.42 -35.84 23.37
C PRO A 155 -6.15 -37.01 22.71
N LEU A 156 -5.53 -37.64 21.70
CA LEU A 156 -6.04 -38.84 21.02
C LEU A 156 -5.26 -40.11 21.42
N ASP A 157 -4.11 -39.94 22.06
CA ASP A 157 -3.15 -40.99 22.44
C ASP A 157 -3.47 -41.72 23.75
N LYS A 158 -4.43 -41.22 24.55
CA LYS A 158 -4.77 -41.74 25.90
C LYS A 158 -5.88 -42.80 25.92
N GLY A 159 -6.14 -43.46 24.79
CA GLY A 159 -6.93 -44.68 24.69
C GLY A 159 -8.45 -44.53 24.53
N LYS A 160 -9.06 -43.42 24.95
CA LYS A 160 -10.49 -43.12 24.73
C LYS A 160 -10.65 -41.81 23.96
N LEU A 161 -11.40 -41.83 22.87
CA LEU A 161 -11.64 -40.63 22.06
C LEU A 161 -12.56 -39.64 22.80
N PRO A 162 -12.48 -38.32 22.51
CA PRO A 162 -13.25 -37.30 23.23
C PRO A 162 -14.78 -37.49 23.18
N TRP A 163 -15.29 -38.16 22.14
CA TRP A 163 -16.70 -38.43 21.90
C TRP A 163 -17.15 -39.84 22.32
N GLU A 164 -16.27 -40.69 22.86
CA GLU A 164 -16.65 -42.04 23.32
C GLU A 164 -17.28 -42.02 24.73
N GLY A 165 -18.35 -42.81 24.95
CA GLY A 165 -19.11 -42.85 26.21
C GLY A 165 -20.12 -41.70 26.34
N ASP A 166 -20.16 -41.01 27.49
CA ASP A 166 -21.08 -39.87 27.70
C ASP A 166 -20.69 -38.59 26.93
N GLY A 167 -19.53 -38.60 26.26
CA GLY A 167 -18.95 -37.46 25.53
C GLY A 167 -18.64 -36.25 26.44
N GLU A 168 -17.97 -35.24 25.89
CA GLU A 168 -17.78 -33.98 26.63
C GLU A 168 -19.03 -33.10 26.58
N ARG A 169 -19.27 -32.31 27.63
CA ARG A 169 -20.37 -31.33 27.64
C ARG A 169 -19.94 -30.05 26.92
N SER A 170 -20.81 -29.53 26.04
CA SER A 170 -20.60 -28.23 25.40
C SER A 170 -20.78 -27.07 26.39
N ARG A 171 -20.22 -25.91 26.04
CA ARG A 171 -20.43 -24.65 26.78
C ARG A 171 -21.90 -24.18 26.62
N PRO A 172 -22.46 -23.42 27.58
CA PRO A 172 -23.83 -22.89 27.47
C PRO A 172 -24.04 -22.14 26.15
N ASN A 173 -25.18 -22.38 25.47
CA ASN A 173 -25.55 -21.78 24.18
C ASN A 173 -24.59 -22.05 23.01
N GLN A 174 -23.71 -23.06 23.10
CA GLN A 174 -22.76 -23.42 22.05
C GLN A 174 -22.87 -24.91 21.68
N LYS A 175 -22.57 -25.23 20.42
CA LYS A 175 -22.30 -26.57 19.89
C LYS A 175 -20.79 -26.82 19.94
N LEU A 176 -20.40 -28.05 20.20
CA LEU A 176 -19.00 -28.50 20.28
C LEU A 176 -18.68 -29.34 19.03
N TYR A 177 -17.54 -29.05 18.42
CA TYR A 177 -16.96 -29.78 17.30
C TYR A 177 -15.51 -30.13 17.62
N TYR A 178 -15.01 -31.20 17.01
CA TYR A 178 -13.60 -31.59 17.10
C TYR A 178 -12.96 -31.54 15.71
N GLN A 179 -11.78 -30.91 15.61
CA GLN A 179 -10.96 -30.92 14.41
C GLN A 179 -9.75 -31.82 14.67
N ILE A 180 -9.82 -33.05 14.15
CA ILE A 180 -8.82 -34.09 14.31
C ILE A 180 -7.62 -33.73 13.44
N VAL A 181 -6.43 -33.62 14.03
CA VAL A 181 -5.18 -33.41 13.28
C VAL A 181 -4.67 -34.77 12.79
N LEU A 182 -4.83 -35.04 11.49
CA LEU A 182 -4.51 -36.30 10.84
C LEU A 182 -3.02 -36.38 10.46
N GLY A 183 -2.15 -36.27 11.48
CA GLY A 183 -0.70 -36.29 11.35
C GLY A 183 -0.06 -34.93 11.09
N THR A 184 1.25 -34.85 11.33
CA THR A 184 2.05 -33.63 11.16
C THR A 184 3.37 -33.94 10.45
N ILE A 185 4.01 -32.92 9.89
CA ILE A 185 5.29 -33.03 9.18
C ILE A 185 6.32 -32.06 9.78
N ASP A 186 7.55 -32.55 9.95
CA ASP A 186 8.66 -31.77 10.49
C ASP A 186 9.25 -30.83 9.42
N MET A 187 9.08 -29.52 9.62
CA MET A 187 9.46 -28.51 8.62
C MET A 187 10.97 -28.41 8.42
N GLU A 188 11.75 -28.50 9.50
CA GLU A 188 13.20 -28.33 9.44
C GLU A 188 13.83 -29.49 8.66
N THR A 189 13.36 -30.71 8.91
CA THR A 189 13.78 -31.91 8.17
C THR A 189 13.37 -31.84 6.70
N ALA A 190 12.11 -31.50 6.40
CA ALA A 190 11.60 -31.42 5.03
C ALA A 190 12.35 -30.37 4.19
N VAL A 191 12.49 -29.14 4.69
CA VAL A 191 13.18 -28.06 3.96
C VAL A 191 14.67 -28.37 3.78
N SER A 192 15.32 -28.98 4.77
CA SER A 192 16.72 -29.40 4.65
C SER A 192 16.91 -30.42 3.53
N SER A 193 16.02 -31.41 3.41
CA SER A 193 16.05 -32.40 2.32
C SER A 193 15.82 -31.75 0.96
N LEU A 194 14.94 -30.75 0.85
CA LEU A 194 14.74 -30.01 -0.39
C LEU A 194 15.99 -29.23 -0.81
N LEU A 195 16.65 -28.56 0.14
CA LEU A 195 17.90 -27.85 -0.13
C LEU A 195 19.01 -28.78 -0.62
N GLN A 196 19.07 -30.03 -0.15
CA GLN A 196 20.05 -31.00 -0.65
C GLN A 196 19.86 -31.36 -2.14
N VAL A 197 18.63 -31.23 -2.66
CA VAL A 197 18.32 -31.51 -4.07
C VAL A 197 18.58 -30.29 -4.95
N TYR A 198 18.36 -29.08 -4.43
CA TYR A 198 18.29 -27.85 -5.23
C TYR A 198 19.37 -26.79 -4.94
N ALA A 199 20.20 -26.96 -3.91
CA ALA A 199 21.25 -26.00 -3.55
C ALA A 199 22.67 -26.59 -3.70
N ASP A 200 23.53 -25.88 -4.45
CA ASP A 200 24.82 -26.42 -4.91
C ASP A 200 26.03 -26.08 -4.02
N SER A 201 25.94 -25.17 -3.04
CA SER A 201 27.04 -24.95 -2.08
C SER A 201 26.70 -23.99 -0.94
N ARG A 202 27.12 -24.39 0.27
CA ARG A 202 26.90 -23.77 1.59
C ARG A 202 25.49 -23.91 2.14
N ILE A 203 25.38 -24.72 3.20
CA ILE A 203 24.16 -24.93 3.98
C ILE A 203 23.86 -23.64 4.75
N GLU A 204 23.00 -22.78 4.20
CA GLU A 204 22.26 -21.85 5.05
C GLU A 204 21.39 -22.68 6.00
N LYS A 205 21.37 -22.30 7.28
CA LYS A 205 20.51 -23.00 8.24
C LYS A 205 19.05 -22.74 7.86
N PRO A 206 18.19 -23.78 7.84
CA PRO A 206 16.77 -23.60 7.59
C PRO A 206 16.18 -22.55 8.54
N SER A 207 15.47 -21.56 7.98
CA SER A 207 14.70 -20.58 8.74
C SER A 207 13.39 -21.19 9.28
N ALA A 208 12.88 -22.23 8.62
CA ALA A 208 11.65 -22.92 8.96
C ALA A 208 11.83 -23.81 10.20
N ARG A 209 11.12 -23.48 11.29
CA ARG A 209 11.06 -24.26 12.54
C ARG A 209 9.63 -24.65 12.87
N GLY A 210 9.46 -25.84 13.45
CA GLY A 210 8.16 -26.33 13.92
C GLY A 210 7.58 -27.44 13.04
N GLU A 211 6.29 -27.67 13.21
CA GLU A 211 5.53 -28.70 12.49
C GLU A 211 4.44 -28.05 11.63
N ALA A 212 4.10 -28.68 10.51
CA ALA A 212 2.91 -28.37 9.73
C ALA A 212 1.91 -29.53 9.81
N VAL A 213 0.62 -29.25 9.74
CA VAL A 213 -0.43 -30.27 9.76
C VAL A 213 -0.53 -30.93 8.39
N LEU A 214 -0.72 -32.25 8.32
CA LEU A 214 -0.90 -32.98 7.04
C LEU A 214 -2.34 -32.95 6.53
N ALA A 215 -3.32 -33.13 7.39
CA ALA A 215 -4.74 -33.01 7.08
C ALA A 215 -5.56 -32.82 8.36
N THR A 216 -6.79 -32.33 8.24
CA THR A 216 -7.76 -32.28 9.34
C THR A 216 -9.08 -32.92 8.97
N ILE A 217 -9.71 -33.59 9.93
CA ILE A 217 -11.08 -34.10 9.83
C ILE A 217 -11.95 -33.42 10.88
N MET A 218 -13.03 -32.78 10.46
CA MET A 218 -14.00 -32.14 11.34
C MET A 218 -15.16 -33.08 11.67
N VAL A 219 -15.41 -33.24 12.97
CA VAL A 219 -16.53 -34.04 13.50
C VAL A 219 -17.37 -33.25 14.49
N ASP A 220 -18.64 -33.62 14.61
CA ASP A 220 -19.55 -33.12 15.63
C ASP A 220 -19.20 -33.65 17.04
N ARG A 221 -20.02 -33.29 18.03
CA ARG A 221 -19.84 -33.69 19.43
C ARG A 221 -19.92 -35.21 19.61
N GLU A 222 -20.69 -35.88 18.77
CA GLU A 222 -20.92 -37.32 18.75
C GLU A 222 -19.83 -38.06 17.95
N GLY A 223 -18.88 -37.34 17.35
CA GLY A 223 -17.76 -37.89 16.59
C GLY A 223 -18.09 -38.21 15.13
N ARG A 224 -19.21 -37.72 14.60
CA ARG A 224 -19.63 -37.94 13.21
C ARG A 224 -19.06 -36.85 12.30
N PRO A 225 -18.55 -37.20 11.11
CA PRO A 225 -18.14 -36.20 10.12
C PRO A 225 -19.27 -35.20 9.83
N VAL A 226 -18.91 -33.93 9.73
CA VAL A 226 -19.87 -32.87 9.35
C VAL A 226 -20.29 -33.03 7.89
N GLU A 227 -21.50 -32.57 7.53
CA GLU A 227 -22.05 -32.77 6.17
C GLU A 227 -21.32 -31.99 5.06
N THR A 228 -20.65 -30.89 5.41
CA THR A 228 -19.92 -30.02 4.47
C THR A 228 -18.53 -29.69 4.99
N ASP A 229 -17.53 -29.69 4.11
CA ASP A 229 -16.13 -29.36 4.41
C ASP A 229 -15.54 -30.18 5.57
N ALA A 230 -15.87 -31.48 5.61
CA ALA A 230 -15.43 -32.38 6.66
C ALA A 230 -13.91 -32.61 6.65
N VAL A 231 -13.27 -32.49 5.49
CA VAL A 231 -11.86 -32.80 5.29
C VAL A 231 -11.13 -31.61 4.68
N ALA A 232 -9.92 -31.35 5.19
CA ALA A 232 -8.96 -30.46 4.55
C ALA A 232 -7.58 -31.14 4.53
N ILE A 233 -6.82 -30.96 3.44
CA ILE A 233 -5.51 -31.58 3.24
C ILE A 233 -4.46 -30.50 2.99
N SER A 234 -3.28 -30.67 3.57
CA SER A 234 -2.19 -29.72 3.43
C SER A 234 -1.46 -29.87 2.09
N SER A 235 -1.31 -28.74 1.40
CA SER A 235 -0.53 -28.59 0.19
C SER A 235 0.93 -28.97 0.40
N PHE A 236 1.48 -28.68 1.58
CA PHE A 236 2.88 -28.96 1.90
C PHE A 236 3.15 -30.46 2.02
N GLY A 237 2.24 -31.21 2.66
CA GLY A 237 2.35 -32.66 2.79
C GLY A 237 2.41 -33.37 1.44
N TRP A 238 1.69 -32.85 0.44
CA TRP A 238 1.75 -33.32 -0.95
C TRP A 238 2.95 -32.75 -1.72
N GLY A 239 3.29 -31.48 -1.50
CA GLY A 239 4.33 -30.78 -2.24
C GLY A 239 5.72 -31.33 -1.97
N VAL A 240 6.05 -31.71 -0.72
CA VAL A 240 7.39 -32.21 -0.36
C VAL A 240 7.80 -33.45 -1.18
N PRO A 241 7.02 -34.55 -1.22
CA PRO A 241 7.33 -35.71 -2.06
C PRO A 241 7.47 -35.35 -3.54
N VAL A 242 6.58 -34.52 -4.08
CA VAL A 242 6.61 -34.08 -5.49
C VAL A 242 7.92 -33.33 -5.78
N SER A 243 8.30 -32.40 -4.92
CA SER A 243 9.56 -31.65 -5.05
C SER A 243 10.79 -32.55 -4.94
N LEU A 244 10.81 -33.55 -4.06
CA LEU A 244 11.94 -34.47 -3.93
C LEU A 244 12.20 -35.30 -5.22
N THR A 245 11.20 -35.45 -6.10
CA THR A 245 11.37 -36.10 -7.40
C THR A 245 12.01 -35.22 -8.49
N GLY A 246 12.32 -33.95 -8.19
CA GLY A 246 12.91 -33.01 -9.16
C GLY A 246 11.88 -32.18 -9.94
N LYS A 247 10.57 -32.42 -9.76
CA LYS A 247 9.49 -31.87 -10.59
C LYS A 247 8.77 -30.68 -9.93
N LEU A 248 9.44 -29.54 -9.74
CA LEU A 248 8.81 -28.37 -9.09
C LEU A 248 7.64 -27.80 -9.90
N ARG A 249 7.63 -28.01 -11.23
CA ARG A 249 6.53 -27.56 -12.09
C ARG A 249 5.20 -28.24 -11.76
N ASP A 250 5.22 -29.49 -11.30
CA ASP A 250 4.02 -30.26 -10.98
C ASP A 250 3.30 -29.64 -9.76
N LEU A 251 3.99 -28.90 -8.89
CA LEU A 251 3.40 -28.21 -7.74
C LEU A 251 2.32 -27.19 -8.14
N GLY A 252 2.41 -26.62 -9.34
CA GLY A 252 1.40 -25.71 -9.88
C GLY A 252 0.02 -26.38 -10.11
N THR A 253 -0.06 -27.71 -10.00
CA THR A 253 -1.30 -28.49 -10.19
C THR A 253 -2.04 -28.82 -8.88
N TRP A 254 -1.60 -28.25 -7.75
CA TRP A 254 -2.17 -28.51 -6.43
C TRP A 254 -3.69 -28.49 -6.38
N SER A 255 -4.35 -27.50 -6.98
CA SER A 255 -5.82 -27.37 -6.95
C SER A 255 -6.55 -28.60 -7.51
N GLN A 256 -5.98 -29.26 -8.52
CA GLN A 256 -6.53 -30.49 -9.09
C GLN A 256 -6.24 -31.72 -8.22
N ALA A 257 -5.08 -31.73 -7.56
CA ALA A 257 -4.69 -32.79 -6.64
C ALA A 257 -5.54 -32.74 -5.36
N GLU A 258 -5.77 -31.55 -4.80
CA GLU A 258 -6.55 -31.30 -3.59
C GLU A 258 -7.97 -31.87 -3.71
N GLN A 259 -8.69 -31.53 -4.79
CA GLN A 259 -10.05 -32.04 -5.03
C GLN A 259 -10.10 -33.57 -5.01
N ARG A 260 -9.17 -34.22 -5.71
CA ARG A 260 -9.11 -35.70 -5.77
C ARG A 260 -8.76 -36.31 -4.41
N LEU A 261 -7.82 -35.73 -3.69
CA LEU A 261 -7.39 -36.23 -2.39
C LEU A 261 -8.48 -36.08 -1.33
N VAL A 262 -9.17 -34.93 -1.31
CA VAL A 262 -10.30 -34.66 -0.40
C VAL A 262 -11.44 -35.65 -0.68
N GLU A 263 -11.87 -35.81 -1.94
CA GLU A 263 -12.92 -36.76 -2.31
C GLU A 263 -12.59 -38.21 -1.91
N GLN A 264 -11.34 -38.63 -2.06
CA GLN A 264 -10.90 -39.98 -1.69
C GLN A 264 -10.82 -40.18 -0.17
N LEU A 265 -10.39 -39.16 0.57
CA LEU A 265 -10.32 -39.20 2.02
C LEU A 265 -11.73 -39.19 2.63
N GLU A 266 -12.64 -38.34 2.13
CA GLU A 266 -14.05 -38.29 2.53
C GLU A 266 -14.73 -39.65 2.39
N LYS A 267 -14.57 -40.32 1.24
CA LYS A 267 -15.09 -41.68 0.99
C LYS A 267 -14.58 -42.73 1.97
N LYS A 268 -13.42 -42.51 2.61
CA LYS A 268 -12.84 -43.44 3.59
C LYS A 268 -13.30 -43.19 5.01
N ILE A 269 -13.64 -41.95 5.34
CA ILE A 269 -14.04 -41.55 6.69
C ILE A 269 -15.56 -41.59 6.89
N VAL A 270 -16.34 -41.39 5.83
CA VAL A 270 -17.79 -41.46 5.87
C VAL A 270 -18.22 -42.91 5.75
N SER A 271 -18.63 -43.50 6.87
CA SER A 271 -19.32 -44.80 6.91
C SER A 271 -20.77 -44.53 7.30
N GLU A 272 -21.72 -45.01 6.50
CA GLU A 272 -23.15 -44.82 6.76
C GLU A 272 -23.75 -46.03 7.50
N ASP A 273 -24.76 -45.79 8.34
CA ASP A 273 -25.62 -46.83 8.89
C ASP A 273 -26.69 -47.29 7.88
N LYS A 274 -27.54 -48.25 8.27
CA LYS A 274 -28.59 -48.79 7.40
C LYS A 274 -29.66 -47.77 7.00
N ASP A 275 -29.70 -46.61 7.67
CA ASP A 275 -30.65 -45.52 7.46
C ASP A 275 -29.99 -44.31 6.77
N GLY A 276 -28.74 -44.44 6.31
CA GLY A 276 -27.99 -43.40 5.58
C GLY A 276 -27.39 -42.31 6.47
N LYS A 277 -27.24 -42.52 7.79
CA LYS A 277 -26.61 -41.55 8.70
C LYS A 277 -25.13 -41.85 8.93
N PRO A 278 -24.27 -40.81 9.01
CA PRO A 278 -22.84 -41.00 9.25
C PRO A 278 -22.57 -41.57 10.66
N LEU A 279 -21.76 -42.63 10.71
CA LEU A 279 -21.28 -43.26 11.92
C LEU A 279 -20.14 -42.45 12.57
N PRO A 280 -19.98 -42.53 13.90
CA PRO A 280 -18.89 -41.85 14.59
C PRO A 280 -17.52 -42.47 14.24
N LEU A 281 -16.51 -41.62 14.10
CA LEU A 281 -15.14 -42.05 13.83
C LEU A 281 -14.55 -42.84 15.00
N THR A 282 -13.89 -43.95 14.68
CA THR A 282 -13.18 -44.79 15.64
C THR A 282 -11.67 -44.53 15.56
N ALA A 283 -10.92 -44.88 16.61
CA ALA A 283 -9.46 -44.75 16.62
C ALA A 283 -8.82 -45.54 15.47
N LYS A 284 -9.38 -46.72 15.14
CA LYS A 284 -8.95 -47.53 13.98
C LYS A 284 -9.21 -46.83 12.65
N ALA A 285 -10.32 -46.10 12.51
CA ALA A 285 -10.62 -45.34 11.30
C ALA A 285 -9.66 -44.15 11.12
N ILE A 286 -9.33 -43.43 12.20
CA ILE A 286 -8.36 -42.32 12.18
C ILE A 286 -6.97 -42.84 11.78
N ASP A 287 -6.52 -43.93 12.39
CA ASP A 287 -5.22 -44.55 12.08
C ASP A 287 -5.15 -45.10 10.64
N ALA A 288 -6.23 -45.73 10.15
CA ALA A 288 -6.33 -46.17 8.76
C ALA A 288 -6.32 -45.00 7.76
N ALA A 289 -7.02 -43.91 8.09
CA ALA A 289 -7.03 -42.69 7.28
C ALA A 289 -5.63 -42.04 7.23
N TYR A 290 -4.92 -41.99 8.35
CA TYR A 290 -3.54 -41.49 8.41
C TYR A 290 -2.57 -42.33 7.57
N ARG A 291 -2.58 -43.66 7.72
CA ARG A 291 -1.71 -44.54 6.92
C ARG A 291 -1.97 -44.38 5.42
N TRP A 292 -3.25 -44.36 5.04
CA TRP A 292 -3.64 -44.14 3.65
C TRP A 292 -3.14 -42.78 3.13
N LEU A 293 -3.25 -41.71 3.94
CA LEU A 293 -2.78 -40.38 3.56
C LEU A 293 -1.26 -40.40 3.31
N VAL A 294 -0.46 -40.90 4.25
CA VAL A 294 1.01 -40.95 4.12
C VAL A 294 1.43 -41.78 2.90
N GLU A 295 0.80 -42.94 2.68
CA GLU A 295 1.07 -43.80 1.53
C GLU A 295 0.68 -43.15 0.20
N THR A 296 -0.49 -42.50 0.14
CA THR A 296 -1.00 -41.84 -1.07
C THR A 296 -0.18 -40.60 -1.44
N LEU A 297 0.31 -39.86 -0.44
CA LEU A 297 1.21 -38.73 -0.65
C LEU A 297 2.62 -39.18 -1.04
N GLY A 298 3.01 -40.44 -0.80
CA GLY A 298 4.37 -40.92 -1.01
C GLY A 298 5.36 -40.30 -0.02
N LEU A 299 4.89 -39.95 1.19
CA LEU A 299 5.70 -39.29 2.21
C LEU A 299 6.46 -40.34 3.05
N ASP A 300 7.78 -40.19 3.17
CA ASP A 300 8.58 -41.09 4.02
C ASP A 300 8.15 -40.97 5.50
N ALA A 301 8.10 -42.10 6.19
CA ALA A 301 7.74 -42.18 7.61
C ALA A 301 8.66 -41.32 8.51
N HIS A 302 9.88 -41.00 8.07
CA HIS A 302 10.78 -40.14 8.84
C HIS A 302 10.35 -38.66 8.86
N PHE A 303 9.52 -38.22 7.89
CA PHE A 303 9.00 -36.85 7.85
C PHE A 303 7.71 -36.69 8.66
N ALA A 304 6.89 -37.76 8.72
CA ALA A 304 5.54 -37.72 9.25
C ALA A 304 5.46 -38.18 10.71
N LYS A 305 4.68 -37.48 11.52
CA LYS A 305 4.30 -37.88 12.89
C LYS A 305 2.84 -38.30 12.93
N GLN A 306 2.52 -39.25 13.82
CA GLN A 306 1.19 -39.82 13.97
C GLN A 306 0.18 -38.82 14.57
N PRO A 307 -1.13 -39.00 14.31
CA PRO A 307 -2.19 -38.17 14.90
C PRO A 307 -2.25 -38.36 16.43
N ILE A 308 -1.93 -37.31 17.18
CA ILE A 308 -1.85 -37.35 18.66
C ILE A 308 -2.86 -36.43 19.38
N PHE A 309 -3.50 -35.48 18.66
CA PHE A 309 -4.48 -34.58 19.26
C PHE A 309 -5.57 -34.12 18.27
N ALA A 310 -6.68 -33.62 18.83
CA ALA A 310 -7.73 -32.89 18.14
C ALA A 310 -7.93 -31.51 18.78
N VAL A 311 -8.43 -30.54 18.02
CA VAL A 311 -8.73 -29.18 18.50
C VAL A 311 -10.23 -29.04 18.72
N ARG A 312 -10.65 -28.63 19.93
CA ARG A 312 -12.04 -28.30 20.27
C ARG A 312 -12.43 -26.96 19.66
N SER A 313 -13.52 -26.95 18.93
CA SER A 313 -14.12 -25.75 18.31
C SER A 313 -15.54 -25.57 18.80
N TYR A 314 -15.87 -24.37 19.26
CA TYR A 314 -17.18 -24.05 19.83
C TYR A 314 -17.90 -23.04 18.94
N GLN A 315 -19.20 -23.23 18.71
CA GLN A 315 -20.00 -22.34 17.88
C GLN A 315 -21.38 -22.10 18.46
N TYR A 316 -21.90 -20.88 18.37
CA TYR A 316 -23.21 -20.55 18.94
C TYR A 316 -24.34 -21.41 18.36
N PHE A 317 -25.26 -21.85 19.21
CA PHE A 317 -26.37 -22.75 18.83
C PHE A 317 -27.28 -22.20 17.72
N LYS A 318 -27.35 -20.86 17.60
CA LYS A 318 -28.11 -20.16 16.56
C LYS A 318 -27.50 -20.28 15.15
N LEU A 319 -26.22 -20.65 15.04
CA LEU A 319 -25.58 -20.94 13.76
C LEU A 319 -25.79 -22.42 13.44
N GLN A 320 -26.36 -22.71 12.28
CA GLN A 320 -26.66 -24.09 11.87
C GLN A 320 -25.41 -24.81 11.34
N ASP A 321 -24.54 -24.10 10.62
CA ASP A 321 -23.34 -24.63 9.96
C ASP A 321 -22.16 -24.85 10.93
N PRO A 322 -21.22 -25.77 10.62
CA PRO A 322 -20.02 -26.04 11.42
C PRO A 322 -19.03 -24.86 11.48
N PRO A 323 -18.05 -24.91 12.41
CA PRO A 323 -17.06 -23.86 12.58
C PRO A 323 -16.04 -23.88 11.44
N GLU A 324 -15.33 -22.78 11.21
CA GLU A 324 -14.25 -22.76 10.21
C GLU A 324 -13.15 -23.77 10.58
N SER A 325 -12.60 -24.45 9.56
CA SER A 325 -11.48 -25.39 9.71
C SER A 325 -10.16 -24.66 10.04
N ILE A 326 -9.24 -25.37 10.69
CA ILE A 326 -7.86 -24.92 10.88
C ILE A 326 -7.25 -24.67 9.50
N LEU A 327 -6.57 -23.54 9.36
CA LEU A 327 -5.83 -23.21 8.15
C LEU A 327 -4.66 -24.18 7.97
N LEU A 328 -4.71 -24.98 6.90
CA LEU A 328 -3.65 -25.93 6.54
C LEU A 328 -2.75 -25.43 5.41
N ASN A 329 -3.31 -24.56 4.58
CA ASN A 329 -2.78 -24.13 3.31
C ASN A 329 -2.55 -22.62 3.32
N SER A 330 -1.71 -22.13 2.41
CA SER A 330 -1.60 -20.68 2.19
C SER A 330 -2.96 -20.10 1.81
N PHE A 331 -3.25 -18.91 2.35
CA PHE A 331 -4.47 -18.16 2.05
C PHE A 331 -4.61 -17.74 0.58
N PHE A 332 -3.53 -17.81 -0.21
CA PHE A 332 -3.51 -17.32 -1.58
C PHE A 332 -3.79 -18.39 -2.64
N LEU A 333 -3.78 -19.68 -2.27
CA LEU A 333 -3.86 -20.79 -3.24
C LEU A 333 -5.17 -20.82 -4.04
N GLU A 334 -6.32 -20.56 -3.41
CA GLU A 334 -7.62 -20.50 -4.09
C GLU A 334 -7.69 -19.36 -5.12
N ASP A 335 -7.20 -18.18 -4.74
CA ASP A 335 -7.18 -17.01 -5.62
C ASP A 335 -6.16 -17.19 -6.77
N LEU A 336 -5.01 -17.81 -6.50
CA LEU A 336 -4.03 -18.17 -7.53
C LEU A 336 -4.59 -19.21 -8.52
N ALA A 337 -5.31 -20.22 -8.03
CA ALA A 337 -5.98 -21.20 -8.89
C ALA A 337 -7.06 -20.54 -9.76
N SER A 338 -7.85 -19.63 -9.18
CA SER A 338 -8.86 -18.85 -9.90
C SER A 338 -8.23 -17.96 -10.99
N ALA A 339 -7.16 -17.25 -10.64
CA ALA A 339 -6.40 -16.42 -11.59
C ALA A 339 -5.76 -17.25 -12.72
N ALA A 340 -5.23 -18.42 -12.40
CA ALA A 340 -4.64 -19.33 -13.38
C ALA A 340 -5.72 -19.86 -14.35
N ALA A 341 -6.90 -20.20 -13.85
CA ALA A 341 -8.04 -20.62 -14.67
C ALA A 341 -8.54 -19.50 -15.59
N LEU A 342 -8.67 -18.26 -15.08
CA LEU A 342 -9.06 -17.11 -15.90
C LEU A 342 -8.03 -16.84 -17.01
N THR A 343 -6.75 -16.88 -16.66
CA THR A 343 -5.65 -16.65 -17.62
C THR A 343 -5.60 -17.75 -18.68
N GLY A 344 -5.69 -19.01 -18.28
CA GLY A 344 -5.69 -20.15 -19.20
C GLY A 344 -6.89 -20.15 -20.16
N ASN A 345 -8.04 -19.62 -19.73
CA ASN A 345 -9.25 -19.51 -20.55
C ASN A 345 -9.33 -18.21 -21.36
N GLY A 346 -8.31 -17.34 -21.32
CA GLY A 346 -8.34 -16.03 -22.00
C GLY A 346 -9.35 -15.03 -21.44
N LYS A 347 -9.80 -15.22 -20.18
CA LYS A 347 -10.77 -14.37 -19.46
C LYS A 347 -10.13 -13.59 -18.31
N SER A 348 -8.81 -13.42 -18.34
CA SER A 348 -8.08 -12.64 -17.33
C SER A 348 -8.49 -11.17 -17.37
N THR A 349 -8.64 -10.57 -16.19
CA THR A 349 -9.04 -9.17 -16.00
C THR A 349 -7.95 -8.22 -16.48
N VAL A 350 -8.32 -6.96 -16.75
CA VAL A 350 -7.36 -5.97 -17.25
C VAL A 350 -6.25 -5.71 -16.23
N ASN A 351 -6.60 -5.57 -14.95
CA ASN A 351 -5.64 -5.34 -13.88
C ASN A 351 -4.69 -6.53 -13.71
N LEU A 352 -5.20 -7.76 -13.74
CA LEU A 352 -4.36 -8.94 -13.63
C LEU A 352 -3.39 -9.05 -14.82
N ASN A 353 -3.84 -8.78 -16.04
CA ASN A 353 -2.98 -8.78 -17.23
C ASN A 353 -1.88 -7.70 -17.18
N ARG A 354 -2.18 -6.51 -16.65
CA ARG A 354 -1.17 -5.44 -16.46
C ARG A 354 -0.17 -5.81 -15.37
N TYR A 355 -0.66 -6.32 -14.25
CA TYR A 355 0.15 -6.70 -13.10
C TYR A 355 1.12 -7.87 -13.40
N LEU A 356 0.67 -8.85 -14.21
CA LEU A 356 1.49 -9.97 -14.69
C LEU A 356 2.38 -9.60 -15.90
N GLY A 357 2.42 -8.32 -16.31
CA GLY A 357 3.26 -7.86 -17.43
C GLY A 357 2.81 -8.32 -18.83
N THR A 358 1.63 -8.95 -18.95
CA THR A 358 1.07 -9.40 -20.24
C THR A 358 0.57 -8.23 -21.07
N THR A 359 0.00 -7.22 -20.42
CA THR A 359 -0.38 -5.94 -21.06
C THR A 359 0.53 -4.84 -20.53
N LYS A 360 1.41 -4.33 -21.39
CA LYS A 360 2.28 -3.19 -21.04
C LYS A 360 1.57 -1.86 -21.33
N PRO A 361 1.87 -0.79 -20.57
CA PRO A 361 1.41 0.55 -20.92
C PRO A 361 1.94 0.93 -22.31
N LYS A 362 1.11 1.61 -23.11
CA LYS A 362 1.45 2.01 -24.50
C LYS A 362 2.64 2.96 -24.54
N THR A 363 2.69 3.86 -23.56
CA THR A 363 3.73 4.85 -23.36
C THR A 363 4.08 4.88 -21.88
N ARG A 364 5.33 5.22 -21.54
CA ARG A 364 5.72 5.53 -20.16
C ARG A 364 6.34 6.91 -20.13
N ARG A 365 5.89 7.77 -19.21
CA ARG A 365 6.30 9.18 -19.10
C ARG A 365 6.90 9.47 -17.72
N ASN A 366 8.10 10.02 -17.72
CA ASN A 366 8.86 10.29 -16.50
C ASN A 366 8.48 11.66 -15.92
N LEU A 367 7.75 11.67 -14.80
CA LEU A 367 7.24 12.90 -14.17
C LEU A 367 8.34 13.79 -13.57
N MET A 368 9.57 13.29 -13.42
CA MET A 368 10.70 14.07 -12.90
C MET A 368 11.53 14.72 -14.01
N LYS A 369 11.46 14.21 -15.24
CA LYS A 369 12.27 14.68 -16.39
C LYS A 369 11.41 15.31 -17.50
N ASP A 370 10.14 14.93 -17.64
CA ASP A 370 9.20 15.44 -18.65
C ASP A 370 8.26 16.50 -18.04
N ASN A 371 8.63 17.78 -18.20
CA ASN A 371 7.82 18.92 -17.75
C ASN A 371 6.45 18.97 -18.42
N GLN A 372 6.33 18.49 -19.67
CA GLN A 372 5.06 18.48 -20.38
C GLN A 372 4.12 17.43 -19.79
N ALA A 373 4.61 16.21 -19.53
CA ALA A 373 3.82 15.19 -18.83
C ALA A 373 3.34 15.68 -17.47
N LEU A 374 4.22 16.35 -16.71
CA LEU A 374 3.86 16.91 -15.41
C LEU A 374 2.81 18.02 -15.52
N ALA A 375 2.94 18.94 -16.49
CA ALA A 375 1.97 20.00 -16.74
C ALA A 375 0.60 19.43 -17.15
N GLU A 376 0.59 18.39 -18.00
CA GLU A 376 -0.62 17.69 -18.45
C GLU A 376 -1.29 16.90 -17.31
N ALA A 377 -0.52 16.33 -16.39
CA ALA A 377 -1.07 15.65 -15.21
C ALA A 377 -1.68 16.64 -14.19
N LEU A 378 -1.15 17.87 -14.17
CA LEU A 378 -1.57 18.95 -13.26
C LEU A 378 -2.55 19.94 -13.89
N GLU A 379 -3.24 19.58 -14.97
CA GLU A 379 -4.26 20.43 -15.58
C GLU A 379 -5.44 20.67 -14.62
N PRO A 380 -5.92 21.91 -14.42
CA PRO A 380 -7.06 22.19 -13.53
C PRO A 380 -8.31 21.38 -13.85
N GLY A 381 -8.59 21.12 -15.14
CA GLY A 381 -9.71 20.27 -15.58
C GLY A 381 -9.62 18.81 -15.14
N LYS A 382 -8.44 18.35 -14.69
CA LYS A 382 -8.22 17.01 -14.15
C LYS A 382 -8.45 16.90 -12.64
N PHE A 383 -8.55 18.02 -11.92
CA PHE A 383 -8.68 18.01 -10.47
C PHE A 383 -10.05 17.43 -10.08
N PRO A 384 -10.11 16.53 -9.09
CA PRO A 384 -11.39 16.10 -8.56
C PRO A 384 -12.14 17.24 -7.88
N LEU A 385 -13.46 17.23 -8.01
CA LEU A 385 -14.33 18.28 -7.49
C LEU A 385 -14.44 18.25 -5.97
N GLY A 386 -14.28 17.07 -5.35
CA GLY A 386 -14.16 16.90 -3.91
C GLY A 386 -12.71 16.73 -3.49
N ALA A 387 -12.38 17.25 -2.32
CA ALA A 387 -11.11 17.05 -1.63
C ALA A 387 -11.37 16.76 -0.15
N TRP A 388 -10.48 16.00 0.48
CA TRP A 388 -10.67 15.68 1.90
C TRP A 388 -10.38 16.91 2.78
N PRO A 389 -11.29 17.30 3.70
CA PRO A 389 -11.13 18.49 4.53
C PRO A 389 -10.18 18.21 5.71
N GLY A 390 -8.91 17.97 5.44
CA GLY A 390 -7.89 17.68 6.47
C GLY A 390 -7.58 18.89 7.38
N SER A 391 -6.91 18.65 8.50
CA SER A 391 -6.54 19.70 9.47
C SER A 391 -5.79 20.87 8.82
N GLY A 392 -6.21 22.10 9.12
CA GLY A 392 -5.71 23.33 8.49
C GLY A 392 -6.18 23.56 7.04
N ARG A 393 -6.87 22.59 6.43
CA ARG A 393 -7.39 22.59 5.04
C ARG A 393 -6.41 23.08 3.98
N HIS A 394 -5.15 22.69 4.14
CA HIS A 394 -4.12 22.95 3.15
C HIS A 394 -4.33 22.10 1.88
N PRO A 395 -4.16 22.66 0.68
CA PRO A 395 -4.21 21.90 -0.57
C PRO A 395 -3.04 20.90 -0.68
N LEU A 396 -3.25 19.87 -1.50
CA LEU A 396 -2.22 18.88 -1.82
C LEU A 396 -1.02 19.52 -2.54
N VAL A 397 0.17 19.00 -2.25
CA VAL A 397 1.39 19.40 -2.96
C VAL A 397 1.49 18.73 -4.33
N MET A 398 2.34 19.29 -5.19
CA MET A 398 2.50 18.94 -6.61
C MET A 398 2.35 17.45 -6.93
N LEU A 399 3.22 16.57 -6.40
CA LEU A 399 3.20 15.14 -6.77
C LEU A 399 2.05 14.34 -6.12
N GLN A 400 1.51 14.80 -4.99
CA GLN A 400 0.29 14.23 -4.42
C GLN A 400 -0.92 14.57 -5.30
N GLN A 401 -1.08 15.84 -5.69
CA GLN A 401 -2.17 16.27 -6.58
C GLN A 401 -2.05 15.62 -7.96
N CYS A 402 -0.82 15.43 -8.46
CA CYS A 402 -0.54 14.66 -9.67
C CYS A 402 -1.08 13.23 -9.55
N ALA A 403 -0.70 12.48 -8.50
CA ALA A 403 -1.18 11.12 -8.28
C ALA A 403 -2.71 11.03 -8.22
N ILE A 404 -3.38 11.98 -7.55
CA ILE A 404 -4.85 12.04 -7.49
C ILE A 404 -5.48 12.28 -8.87
N ASN A 405 -4.93 13.22 -9.65
CA ASN A 405 -5.43 13.53 -10.99
C ASN A 405 -5.31 12.30 -11.91
N LEU A 406 -4.14 11.66 -11.91
CA LEU A 406 -3.88 10.44 -12.68
C LEU A 406 -4.83 9.30 -12.26
N ALA A 407 -5.02 9.10 -10.94
CA ALA A 407 -5.95 8.09 -10.43
C ALA A 407 -7.38 8.33 -10.91
N MET A 408 -7.87 9.58 -10.85
CA MET A 408 -9.29 9.87 -11.10
C MET A 408 -9.63 10.10 -12.57
N LYS A 409 -8.68 10.54 -13.40
CA LYS A 409 -8.90 10.88 -14.81
C LYS A 409 -8.30 9.89 -15.79
N ASP A 410 -7.21 9.21 -15.45
CA ASP A 410 -6.58 8.26 -16.37
C ASP A 410 -7.05 6.83 -16.12
N LEU A 411 -7.41 6.46 -14.88
CA LEU A 411 -8.12 5.21 -14.57
C LEU A 411 -9.65 5.37 -14.79
N THR A 412 -10.06 5.69 -16.02
CA THR A 412 -11.48 5.97 -16.34
C THR A 412 -12.39 4.77 -16.10
N SER A 413 -12.08 3.61 -16.68
CA SER A 413 -12.79 2.33 -16.48
C SER A 413 -12.01 1.38 -15.59
N ASP A 414 -10.72 1.23 -15.86
CA ASP A 414 -9.84 0.22 -15.28
C ASP A 414 -8.37 0.70 -15.23
N GLY A 415 -7.52 -0.08 -14.58
CA GLY A 415 -6.06 0.10 -14.60
C GLY A 415 -5.41 0.19 -13.23
N ILE A 416 -4.08 0.25 -13.25
CA ILE A 416 -3.22 0.28 -12.06
C ILE A 416 -2.41 1.58 -12.08
N LEU A 417 -2.49 2.36 -11.00
CA LEU A 417 -1.59 3.46 -10.72
C LEU A 417 -0.70 3.08 -9.55
N ALA A 418 0.62 3.07 -9.77
CA ALA A 418 1.59 2.90 -8.70
C ALA A 418 2.04 4.25 -8.16
N VAL A 419 2.14 4.35 -6.84
CA VAL A 419 2.63 5.54 -6.13
C VAL A 419 3.70 5.11 -5.15
N ASN A 420 4.90 5.68 -5.32
CA ASN A 420 5.98 5.45 -4.38
C ASN A 420 5.88 6.46 -3.23
N GLY A 421 5.66 5.95 -2.02
CA GLY A 421 5.42 6.76 -0.82
C GLY A 421 6.45 6.50 0.27
N PRO A 422 7.61 7.18 0.23
CA PRO A 422 8.58 7.18 1.32
C PRO A 422 7.98 7.55 2.68
N PRO A 423 8.62 7.22 3.81
CA PRO A 423 8.13 7.58 5.14
C PRO A 423 7.81 9.07 5.24
N GLY A 424 6.69 9.43 5.87
CA GLY A 424 6.34 10.83 6.14
C GLY A 424 5.95 11.67 4.91
N THR A 425 5.77 11.07 3.73
CA THR A 425 5.41 11.80 2.48
C THR A 425 3.91 12.00 2.26
N GLY A 426 3.08 11.61 3.24
CA GLY A 426 1.63 11.82 3.24
C GLY A 426 0.83 10.77 2.48
N LYS A 427 1.20 9.48 2.57
CA LYS A 427 0.42 8.36 2.01
C LYS A 427 -1.04 8.35 2.46
N THR A 428 -1.30 8.49 3.77
CA THR A 428 -2.67 8.57 4.31
C THR A 428 -3.42 9.77 3.75
N THR A 429 -2.75 10.92 3.58
CA THR A 429 -3.34 12.12 2.96
C THR A 429 -3.77 11.83 1.52
N LEU A 430 -2.92 11.16 0.73
CA LEU A 430 -3.27 10.73 -0.61
C LEU A 430 -4.51 9.81 -0.61
N LEU A 431 -4.54 8.79 0.25
CA LEU A 431 -5.67 7.85 0.34
C LEU A 431 -6.98 8.58 0.71
N ARG A 432 -6.93 9.52 1.65
CA ARG A 432 -8.06 10.38 2.06
C ARG A 432 -8.64 11.15 0.87
N ASP A 433 -7.79 11.79 0.06
CA ASP A 433 -8.26 12.54 -1.11
C ASP A 433 -8.82 11.64 -2.23
N ILE A 434 -8.28 10.43 -2.41
CA ILE A 434 -8.89 9.44 -3.33
C ILE A 434 -10.30 9.07 -2.84
N VAL A 435 -10.46 8.79 -1.55
CA VAL A 435 -11.77 8.48 -0.96
C VAL A 435 -12.73 9.66 -1.15
N ALA A 436 -12.30 10.90 -0.88
CA ALA A 436 -13.12 12.08 -1.08
C ALA A 436 -13.56 12.26 -2.53
N ALA A 437 -12.66 12.02 -3.50
CA ALA A 437 -12.95 12.09 -4.91
C ALA A 437 -13.97 11.03 -5.36
N ILE A 438 -13.83 9.78 -4.89
CA ILE A 438 -14.75 8.67 -5.24
C ILE A 438 -16.13 8.90 -4.63
N VAL A 439 -16.20 9.28 -3.35
CA VAL A 439 -17.47 9.60 -2.65
C VAL A 439 -18.18 10.76 -3.35
N THR A 440 -17.44 11.81 -3.74
CA THR A 440 -18.01 12.95 -4.46
C THR A 440 -18.57 12.53 -5.82
N LYS A 441 -17.83 11.69 -6.57
CA LYS A 441 -18.29 11.18 -7.87
C LYS A 441 -19.57 10.35 -7.73
N ARG A 442 -19.69 9.56 -6.66
CA ARG A 442 -20.92 8.84 -6.34
C ARG A 442 -22.07 9.80 -5.99
N ALA A 443 -21.80 10.84 -5.21
CA ALA A 443 -22.80 11.88 -4.88
C ALA A 443 -23.37 12.57 -6.14
N GLU A 444 -22.54 12.82 -7.17
CA GLU A 444 -23.04 13.35 -8.46
C GLU A 444 -24.07 12.43 -9.13
N LEU A 445 -24.01 11.13 -8.88
CA LEU A 445 -24.96 10.14 -9.40
C LEU A 445 -26.19 10.00 -8.49
N LEU A 446 -26.01 10.03 -7.17
CA LEU A 446 -27.12 10.02 -6.21
C LEU A 446 -28.07 11.20 -6.46
N CYS A 447 -27.55 12.40 -6.76
CA CYS A 447 -28.37 13.58 -7.06
C CYS A 447 -29.26 13.47 -8.31
N LYS A 448 -29.11 12.41 -9.12
CA LYS A 448 -29.96 12.17 -10.30
C LYS A 448 -31.27 11.47 -9.97
N PHE A 449 -31.42 10.94 -8.75
CA PHE A 449 -32.66 10.32 -8.28
C PHE A 449 -33.54 11.37 -7.63
N ASP A 450 -34.81 11.42 -8.03
CA ASP A 450 -35.81 12.27 -7.38
C ASP A 450 -36.25 11.64 -6.05
N ASP A 451 -36.46 10.33 -6.05
CA ASP A 451 -36.63 9.48 -4.86
C ASP A 451 -35.45 8.48 -4.73
N PRO A 452 -34.71 8.50 -3.61
CA PRO A 452 -33.66 7.52 -3.33
C PRO A 452 -34.09 6.05 -3.34
N GLU A 453 -35.36 5.72 -3.07
CA GLU A 453 -35.84 4.33 -3.16
C GLU A 453 -35.78 3.78 -4.60
N ASP A 454 -35.90 4.63 -5.62
CA ASP A 454 -35.84 4.25 -7.05
C ASP A 454 -34.47 3.68 -7.46
N ALA A 455 -33.44 3.90 -6.65
CA ALA A 455 -32.12 3.29 -6.86
C ALA A 455 -32.08 1.79 -6.52
N PHE A 456 -33.13 1.24 -5.88
CA PHE A 456 -33.20 -0.15 -5.44
C PHE A 456 -34.29 -0.91 -6.20
N VAL A 457 -33.88 -1.66 -7.20
CA VAL A 457 -34.78 -2.46 -8.03
C VAL A 457 -35.14 -3.77 -7.33
N PRO A 458 -36.42 -4.09 -7.08
CA PRO A 458 -36.83 -5.34 -6.46
C PRO A 458 -36.37 -6.56 -7.27
N SER A 459 -35.68 -7.51 -6.64
CA SER A 459 -35.18 -8.71 -7.32
C SER A 459 -36.22 -9.83 -7.51
N GLY A 460 -37.37 -9.71 -6.84
CA GLY A 460 -38.37 -10.79 -6.71
C GLY A 460 -38.00 -11.87 -5.67
N GLN A 461 -36.76 -11.88 -5.18
CA GLN A 461 -36.29 -12.84 -4.17
C GLN A 461 -36.61 -12.37 -2.75
N LYS A 462 -36.91 -13.33 -1.87
CA LYS A 462 -37.19 -13.09 -0.45
C LYS A 462 -36.54 -14.14 0.46
N LEU A 463 -36.11 -13.72 1.64
CA LEU A 463 -35.60 -14.57 2.72
C LEU A 463 -36.61 -14.61 3.85
N LYS A 464 -36.86 -15.81 4.40
CA LYS A 464 -37.75 -15.99 5.56
C LYS A 464 -36.97 -15.75 6.84
N ARG A 465 -37.49 -14.88 7.72
CA ARG A 465 -36.90 -14.58 9.03
C ARG A 465 -37.97 -14.60 10.11
N GLY A 466 -38.05 -15.72 10.83
CA GLY A 466 -39.16 -15.99 11.75
C GLY A 466 -40.50 -15.99 10.99
N ASN A 467 -41.41 -15.10 11.40
CA ASN A 467 -42.71 -14.89 10.76
C ASN A 467 -42.71 -13.79 9.67
N ALA A 468 -41.58 -13.12 9.43
CA ALA A 468 -41.45 -12.02 8.47
C ALA A 468 -40.64 -12.44 7.22
N PHE A 469 -40.82 -11.70 6.12
CA PHE A 469 -40.03 -11.83 4.91
C PHE A 469 -39.17 -10.58 4.67
N ILE A 470 -37.92 -10.80 4.27
CA ILE A 470 -36.99 -9.76 3.84
C ILE A 470 -36.89 -9.84 2.32
N HIS A 471 -37.13 -8.73 1.63
CA HIS A 471 -37.03 -8.64 0.18
C HIS A 471 -35.61 -8.27 -0.22
N LEU A 472 -35.05 -8.89 -1.26
CA LEU A 472 -33.73 -8.55 -1.75
C LEU A 472 -33.84 -7.56 -2.92
N TYR A 473 -32.97 -6.56 -2.95
CA TYR A 473 -32.96 -5.53 -3.98
C TYR A 473 -31.64 -5.50 -4.72
N LYS A 474 -31.70 -5.28 -6.03
CA LYS A 474 -30.54 -4.92 -6.85
C LYS A 474 -30.33 -3.42 -6.77
N LEU A 475 -29.11 -3.00 -6.49
CA LEU A 475 -28.73 -1.59 -6.60
C LEU A 475 -28.57 -1.20 -8.06
N ASP A 476 -29.04 -0.02 -8.45
CA ASP A 476 -28.82 0.56 -9.78
C ASP A 476 -27.34 0.52 -10.17
N GLU A 477 -27.05 -0.02 -11.36
CA GLU A 477 -25.68 -0.23 -11.86
C GLU A 477 -24.86 1.07 -11.93
N ARG A 478 -25.50 2.24 -12.08
CA ARG A 478 -24.82 3.54 -12.07
C ARG A 478 -24.16 3.83 -10.73
N LEU A 479 -24.66 3.29 -9.62
CA LEU A 479 -24.12 3.53 -8.29
C LEU A 479 -22.99 2.55 -7.91
N ARG A 480 -22.85 1.45 -8.65
CA ARG A 480 -21.78 0.46 -8.50
C ARG A 480 -20.48 0.96 -9.12
N GLY A 481 -19.36 0.34 -8.76
CA GLY A 481 -18.01 0.74 -9.22
C GLY A 481 -17.39 1.90 -8.41
N HIS A 482 -17.96 2.21 -7.25
CA HIS A 482 -17.48 3.18 -6.26
C HIS A 482 -17.11 2.54 -4.92
N GLU A 483 -17.20 1.21 -4.83
CA GLU A 483 -16.77 0.42 -3.68
C GLU A 483 -15.26 0.56 -3.50
N ILE A 484 -14.79 0.85 -2.27
CA ILE A 484 -13.38 1.06 -1.97
C ILE A 484 -12.90 -0.01 -1.01
N ILE A 485 -12.01 -0.87 -1.49
CA ILE A 485 -11.33 -1.87 -0.68
C ILE A 485 -9.93 -1.37 -0.37
N VAL A 486 -9.57 -1.29 0.91
CA VAL A 486 -8.20 -1.05 1.35
C VAL A 486 -7.57 -2.38 1.75
N ALA A 487 -6.46 -2.76 1.09
CA ALA A 487 -5.77 -4.01 1.34
C ALA A 487 -4.32 -3.82 1.78
N SER A 488 -3.84 -4.66 2.69
CA SER A 488 -2.43 -4.70 3.11
C SER A 488 -2.02 -6.11 3.56
N SER A 489 -0.72 -6.39 3.63
CA SER A 489 -0.18 -7.63 4.20
C SER A 489 -0.14 -7.64 5.73
N ASN A 490 -0.28 -6.47 6.38
CA ASN A 490 -0.17 -6.30 7.81
C ASN A 490 -1.53 -5.94 8.46
N ASN A 491 -2.03 -6.78 9.38
CA ASN A 491 -3.28 -6.52 10.11
C ASN A 491 -3.27 -5.14 10.81
N LYS A 492 -2.13 -4.74 11.39
CA LYS A 492 -2.02 -3.44 12.06
C LYS A 492 -2.13 -2.27 11.08
N ALA A 493 -1.62 -2.42 9.86
CA ALA A 493 -1.73 -1.38 8.84
C ALA A 493 -3.21 -1.18 8.42
N VAL A 494 -3.93 -2.28 8.24
CA VAL A 494 -5.38 -2.30 7.95
C VAL A 494 -6.18 -1.62 9.06
N GLU A 495 -5.90 -1.97 10.32
CA GLU A 495 -6.53 -1.35 11.50
C GLU A 495 -6.21 0.14 11.60
N ASN A 496 -4.94 0.53 11.41
CA ASN A 496 -4.51 1.93 11.48
C ASN A 496 -5.24 2.79 10.45
N VAL A 497 -5.26 2.40 9.17
CA VAL A 497 -5.94 3.17 8.12
C VAL A 497 -7.43 3.34 8.46
N SER A 498 -8.07 2.29 8.95
CA SER A 498 -9.51 2.30 9.22
C SER A 498 -9.88 3.04 10.49
N ALA A 499 -8.96 3.14 11.45
CA ALA A 499 -9.13 3.96 12.62
C ALA A 499 -8.82 5.43 12.31
N GLU A 500 -7.83 5.71 11.47
CA GLU A 500 -7.38 7.07 11.11
C GLU A 500 -8.33 7.84 10.20
N LEU A 501 -9.11 7.17 9.35
CA LEU A 501 -10.09 7.85 8.48
C LEU A 501 -11.27 8.46 9.27
N PRO A 502 -11.97 7.74 10.18
CA PRO A 502 -13.10 8.25 10.95
C PRO A 502 -12.71 9.11 12.17
N GLY A 503 -11.44 9.12 12.59
CA GLY A 503 -11.01 9.86 13.78
C GLY A 503 -11.16 11.38 13.62
N MET A 504 -11.51 12.09 14.71
CA MET A 504 -11.72 13.55 14.68
C MET A 504 -10.52 14.35 14.15
N GLY A 505 -9.28 13.91 14.47
CA GLY A 505 -8.05 14.53 13.94
C GLY A 505 -7.79 14.30 12.45
N ALA A 506 -8.65 13.55 11.75
CA ALA A 506 -8.56 13.34 10.31
C ALA A 506 -9.18 14.49 9.50
N ILE A 507 -10.05 15.29 10.13
CA ILE A 507 -10.76 16.41 9.52
C ILE A 507 -10.30 17.73 10.15
N ALA A 508 -10.67 18.85 9.53
CA ALA A 508 -10.44 20.17 10.06
C ALA A 508 -11.36 20.48 11.25
N ASP A 509 -10.84 21.22 12.23
CA ASP A 509 -11.60 21.60 13.44
C ASP A 509 -12.86 22.42 13.11
N ASP A 510 -12.83 23.16 12.00
CA ASP A 510 -13.95 23.95 11.51
C ASP A 510 -14.98 23.15 10.69
N ALA A 511 -14.72 21.88 10.38
CA ALA A 511 -15.63 20.95 9.70
C ALA A 511 -16.69 20.39 10.66
N THR A 512 -17.36 21.27 11.41
CA THR A 512 -18.30 20.90 12.48
C THR A 512 -19.53 20.14 11.99
N GLY A 513 -19.90 20.29 10.71
CA GLY A 513 -21.02 19.59 10.08
C GLY A 513 -20.75 18.12 9.73
N LEU A 514 -19.49 17.68 9.72
CA LEU A 514 -19.14 16.28 9.45
C LEU A 514 -19.39 15.42 10.69
N ARG A 515 -20.63 14.96 10.84
CA ARG A 515 -21.08 14.04 11.91
C ARG A 515 -21.87 12.89 11.29
N TYR A 516 -21.18 12.08 10.48
CA TYR A 516 -21.82 11.08 9.64
C TYR A 516 -22.06 9.76 10.39
N PHE A 517 -23.23 9.58 11.00
CA PHE A 517 -23.57 8.43 11.85
C PHE A 517 -22.46 8.16 12.89
N LYS A 518 -22.09 9.25 13.58
CA LYS A 518 -21.03 9.31 14.57
C LYS A 518 -21.30 8.35 15.72
N THR A 519 -22.54 8.26 16.23
CA THR A 519 -22.86 7.40 17.37
C THR A 519 -22.44 5.94 17.15
N VAL A 520 -22.68 5.39 15.96
CA VAL A 520 -22.24 4.03 15.60
C VAL A 520 -20.73 3.95 15.49
N SER A 521 -20.11 4.97 14.88
CA SER A 521 -18.67 5.00 14.68
C SER A 521 -17.92 5.10 16.00
N ASP A 522 -18.41 5.87 16.97
CA ASP A 522 -17.82 5.97 18.31
C ASP A 522 -17.89 4.62 19.02
N ALA A 523 -19.04 3.94 18.93
CA ALA A 523 -19.22 2.63 19.53
C ALA A 523 -18.31 1.56 18.89
N LEU A 524 -18.07 1.64 17.58
CA LEU A 524 -17.17 0.73 16.88
C LEU A 524 -15.69 0.97 17.19
N LEU A 525 -15.28 2.22 17.44
CA LEU A 525 -13.88 2.60 17.65
C LEU A 525 -13.52 2.83 19.11
N GLU A 526 -14.51 2.80 20.01
CA GLU A 526 -14.41 3.10 21.44
C GLU A 526 -13.75 4.47 21.71
N ARG A 527 -13.97 5.44 20.82
CA ARG A 527 -13.39 6.80 20.89
C ARG A 527 -14.17 7.79 20.04
N ASP A 528 -13.93 9.07 20.27
CA ASP A 528 -14.55 10.16 19.52
C ASP A 528 -14.17 10.14 18.03
N SER A 529 -15.17 10.13 17.16
CA SER A 529 -15.04 10.09 15.70
C SER A 529 -15.93 11.14 15.01
N TRP A 530 -15.67 11.42 13.74
CA TRP A 530 -16.56 12.28 12.94
C TRP A 530 -17.60 11.48 12.15
N GLY A 531 -17.43 10.17 11.97
CA GLY A 531 -18.43 9.34 11.30
C GLY A 531 -17.96 8.00 10.73
N VAL A 532 -18.91 7.14 10.39
CA VAL A 532 -18.69 5.75 9.92
C VAL A 532 -18.28 5.68 8.45
N ILE A 533 -17.11 6.23 8.12
CA ILE A 533 -16.58 6.24 6.74
C ILE A 533 -15.83 4.95 6.36
N ALA A 534 -15.31 4.23 7.35
CA ALA A 534 -14.48 3.05 7.15
C ALA A 534 -14.80 1.93 8.15
N ALA A 535 -14.66 0.68 7.73
CA ALA A 535 -14.79 -0.50 8.59
C ALA A 535 -13.66 -1.51 8.38
N VAL A 536 -13.16 -2.07 9.48
CA VAL A 536 -12.26 -3.23 9.48
C VAL A 536 -13.09 -4.50 9.50
N LEU A 537 -13.07 -5.28 8.40
CA LEU A 537 -13.82 -6.54 8.32
C LEU A 537 -12.90 -7.74 8.39
N GLY A 538 -11.97 -7.90 7.43
CA GLY A 538 -10.91 -8.92 7.47
C GLY A 538 -11.29 -10.27 8.07
N ASN A 539 -10.67 -10.62 9.21
CA ASN A 539 -10.84 -11.90 9.89
C ASN A 539 -12.26 -12.09 10.51
N ALA A 540 -12.60 -13.34 10.86
CA ALA A 540 -13.95 -13.68 11.36
C ALA A 540 -14.34 -12.95 12.65
N ARG A 541 -13.38 -12.64 13.53
CA ARG A 541 -13.63 -11.89 14.77
C ARG A 541 -14.06 -10.47 14.45
N ASN A 542 -13.30 -9.75 13.65
CA ASN A 542 -13.60 -8.37 13.25
C ASN A 542 -14.96 -8.26 12.56
N ARG A 543 -15.30 -9.19 11.66
CA ARG A 543 -16.65 -9.27 11.06
C ARG A 543 -17.76 -9.48 12.10
N SER A 544 -17.52 -10.36 13.08
CA SER A 544 -18.49 -10.63 14.14
C SER A 544 -18.69 -9.43 15.05
N ASP A 545 -17.61 -8.78 15.47
CA ASP A 545 -17.61 -7.61 16.34
C ASP A 545 -18.30 -6.43 15.63
N PHE A 546 -17.93 -6.16 14.37
CA PHE A 546 -18.62 -5.17 13.54
C PHE A 546 -20.11 -5.47 13.45
N ARG A 547 -20.50 -6.67 13.02
CA ARG A 547 -21.92 -7.05 12.90
C ARG A 547 -22.70 -6.85 14.19
N GLN A 548 -22.10 -7.21 15.33
CA GLN A 548 -22.78 -7.10 16.61
C GLN A 548 -23.04 -5.63 16.98
N THR A 549 -22.01 -4.79 16.95
CA THR A 549 -22.12 -3.38 17.35
C THR A 549 -22.81 -2.52 16.30
N PHE A 550 -22.41 -2.65 15.03
CA PHE A 550 -22.92 -1.83 13.93
C PHE A 550 -24.38 -2.14 13.59
N TRP A 551 -24.82 -3.39 13.70
CA TRP A 551 -26.15 -3.79 13.23
C TRP A 551 -27.10 -4.25 14.33
N TRP A 552 -26.69 -5.19 15.19
CA TRP A 552 -27.59 -5.88 16.13
C TRP A 552 -27.66 -5.26 17.52
N ASP A 553 -26.84 -4.26 17.83
CA ASP A 553 -26.91 -3.57 19.11
C ASP A 553 -28.27 -2.89 19.28
N ASP A 554 -28.89 -3.06 20.45
CA ASP A 554 -30.24 -2.56 20.69
C ASP A 554 -30.28 -1.03 20.85
N ASP A 555 -29.17 -0.39 21.27
CA ASP A 555 -29.09 1.03 21.61
C ASP A 555 -28.35 1.87 20.58
N VAL A 556 -27.26 1.33 20.01
CA VAL A 556 -26.44 2.01 19.00
C VAL A 556 -26.51 1.35 17.62
N GLY A 557 -27.24 0.24 17.44
CA GLY A 557 -27.27 -0.49 16.17
C GLY A 557 -28.00 0.25 15.05
N PHE A 558 -27.40 0.26 13.86
CA PHE A 558 -27.93 0.95 12.67
C PHE A 558 -29.26 0.37 12.17
N GLN A 559 -29.56 -0.89 12.50
CA GLN A 559 -30.85 -1.50 12.18
C GLN A 559 -32.03 -0.72 12.81
N ARG A 560 -31.88 -0.27 14.06
CA ARG A 560 -32.89 0.50 14.79
C ARG A 560 -33.10 1.88 14.18
N TYR A 561 -32.01 2.53 13.79
CA TYR A 561 -32.04 3.80 13.07
C TYR A 561 -32.86 3.71 11.78
N LEU A 562 -32.59 2.71 10.94
CA LEU A 562 -33.33 2.54 9.68
C LEU A 562 -34.79 2.09 9.89
N GLN A 563 -35.10 1.43 11.01
CA GLN A 563 -36.50 1.14 11.36
C GLN A 563 -37.25 2.43 11.67
N GLN A 564 -36.68 3.30 12.50
CA GLN A 564 -37.23 4.62 12.80
C GLN A 564 -37.44 5.42 11.51
N ALA A 565 -36.40 5.57 10.68
CA ALA A 565 -36.45 6.30 9.42
C ALA A 565 -37.50 5.75 8.43
N SER A 566 -37.82 4.45 8.52
CA SER A 566 -38.87 3.82 7.71
C SER A 566 -40.29 3.96 8.28
N GLY A 567 -40.51 4.79 9.30
CA GLY A 567 -41.82 5.00 9.93
C GLY A 567 -42.19 3.98 11.01
N ASN A 568 -41.21 3.24 11.58
CA ASN A 568 -41.46 2.27 12.65
C ASN A 568 -40.79 2.70 13.96
N PRO A 569 -41.50 3.40 14.86
CA PRO A 569 -40.94 3.91 16.12
C PRO A 569 -40.22 2.84 16.95
N GLN A 570 -39.00 3.14 17.40
CA GLN A 570 -38.21 2.22 18.23
C GLN A 570 -38.13 2.72 19.67
N LEU A 571 -38.39 1.83 20.64
CA LEU A 571 -38.27 2.09 22.08
C LEU A 571 -37.54 0.93 22.75
N ILE A 572 -36.60 1.25 23.62
CA ILE A 572 -35.87 0.31 24.47
C ILE A 572 -36.41 0.43 25.88
N THR A 573 -36.57 -0.72 26.55
CA THR A 573 -36.97 -0.77 27.96
C THR A 573 -35.73 -0.85 28.85
N GLU A 574 -35.50 0.19 29.63
CA GLU A 574 -34.40 0.27 30.60
C GLU A 574 -34.92 -0.01 32.02
N LYS A 575 -34.20 -0.84 32.78
CA LYS A 575 -34.51 -1.09 34.20
C LYS A 575 -33.75 -0.09 35.07
N THR A 576 -34.47 0.85 35.66
CA THR A 576 -33.94 1.83 36.62
C THR A 576 -34.31 1.45 38.05
N GLU A 577 -33.65 2.05 39.05
CA GLU A 577 -33.93 1.82 40.48
C GLU A 577 -35.41 2.09 40.86
N ASN A 578 -36.13 2.91 40.09
CA ASN A 578 -37.54 3.28 40.32
C ASN A 578 -38.54 2.57 39.35
N GLY A 579 -38.12 1.58 38.57
CA GLY A 579 -38.98 0.81 37.65
C GLY A 579 -38.45 0.72 36.21
N THR A 580 -39.31 0.27 35.28
CA THR A 580 -38.96 0.20 33.84
C THR A 580 -39.33 1.51 33.14
N ARG A 581 -38.37 2.12 32.43
CA ARG A 581 -38.57 3.32 31.62
C ARG A 581 -38.37 2.97 30.14
N GLN A 582 -39.26 3.44 29.28
CA GLN A 582 -39.06 3.36 27.83
C GLN A 582 -38.39 4.65 27.34
N ARG A 583 -37.36 4.49 26.52
CA ARG A 583 -36.67 5.60 25.83
C ARG A 583 -36.34 5.21 24.39
N PRO A 584 -36.19 6.16 23.47
CA PRO A 584 -35.63 5.85 22.16
C PRO A 584 -34.19 5.33 22.30
N PRO A 585 -33.71 4.53 21.33
CA PRO A 585 -32.31 4.18 21.20
C PRO A 585 -31.41 5.43 21.11
N VAL A 586 -30.21 5.37 21.69
CA VAL A 586 -29.23 6.47 21.67
C VAL A 586 -28.95 6.92 20.23
N ILE A 587 -28.83 5.98 19.29
CA ILE A 587 -28.62 6.33 17.87
C ILE A 587 -29.78 7.14 17.29
N VAL A 588 -31.03 6.85 17.65
CA VAL A 588 -32.20 7.58 17.14
C VAL A 588 -32.20 9.01 17.67
N GLU A 589 -31.90 9.20 18.95
CA GLU A 589 -31.89 10.50 19.62
C GLU A 589 -30.69 11.35 19.17
N GLN A 590 -29.46 10.82 19.25
CA GLN A 590 -28.25 11.56 18.93
C GLN A 590 -28.09 11.86 17.44
N GLU A 591 -28.49 10.93 16.57
CA GLU A 591 -28.45 11.15 15.11
C GLU A 591 -29.74 11.78 14.58
N ASN A 592 -30.71 12.12 15.43
CA ASN A 592 -31.97 12.73 15.03
C ASN A 592 -32.59 12.02 13.80
N ALA A 593 -32.85 10.72 13.92
CA ALA A 593 -33.40 9.93 12.82
C ALA A 593 -34.73 10.53 12.33
N PRO A 594 -35.00 10.55 11.00
CA PRO A 594 -36.29 11.02 10.51
C PRO A 594 -37.44 10.14 11.04
N GLU A 595 -38.60 10.73 11.24
CA GLU A 595 -39.79 10.04 11.76
C GLU A 595 -40.41 9.10 10.72
N ASP A 596 -40.34 9.48 9.45
CA ASP A 596 -40.90 8.74 8.33
C ASP A 596 -40.20 9.08 6.99
N HIS A 597 -40.66 8.43 5.93
CA HIS A 597 -40.14 8.62 4.58
C HIS A 597 -40.40 10.03 4.02
N ASP A 598 -41.50 10.69 4.38
CA ASP A 598 -41.80 12.04 3.89
C ASP A 598 -40.85 13.09 4.49
N GLU A 599 -40.51 12.96 5.78
CA GLU A 599 -39.49 13.77 6.42
C GLU A 599 -38.10 13.49 5.82
N ALA A 600 -37.78 12.22 5.59
CA ALA A 600 -36.53 11.83 4.93
C ALA A 600 -36.40 12.42 3.52
N LEU A 601 -37.47 12.42 2.72
CA LEU A 601 -37.50 13.06 1.39
C LEU A 601 -37.32 14.58 1.45
N LYS A 602 -37.84 15.26 2.48
CA LYS A 602 -37.59 16.70 2.68
C LYS A 602 -36.11 16.97 2.96
N ARG A 603 -35.49 16.16 3.82
CA ARG A 603 -34.05 16.23 4.13
C ARG A 603 -33.21 15.94 2.88
N TRP A 604 -33.59 14.93 2.09
CA TRP A 604 -32.98 14.60 0.79
C TRP A 604 -32.99 15.78 -0.18
N ARG A 605 -34.16 16.40 -0.41
CA ARG A 605 -34.28 17.55 -1.34
C ARG A 605 -33.40 18.72 -0.92
N LYS A 606 -33.32 19.01 0.39
CA LYS A 606 -32.44 20.05 0.94
C LYS A 606 -30.96 19.73 0.72
N ALA A 607 -30.53 18.52 1.05
CA ALA A 607 -29.15 18.09 0.86
C ALA A 607 -28.76 18.09 -0.64
N ARG A 608 -29.65 17.61 -1.52
CA ARG A 608 -29.50 17.64 -2.98
C ARG A 608 -29.32 19.07 -3.51
N GLN A 609 -30.10 20.03 -3.03
CA GLN A 609 -29.97 21.43 -3.42
C GLN A 609 -28.63 22.02 -2.96
N ARG A 610 -28.22 21.77 -1.71
CA ARG A 610 -26.93 22.24 -1.16
C ARG A 610 -25.77 21.66 -1.98
N PHE A 611 -25.73 20.35 -2.18
CA PHE A 611 -24.67 19.70 -2.94
C PHE A 611 -24.60 20.22 -4.38
N THR A 612 -25.73 20.32 -5.07
CA THR A 612 -25.76 20.80 -6.47
C THR A 612 -25.21 22.23 -6.59
N LYS A 613 -25.54 23.11 -5.63
CA LYS A 613 -25.01 24.47 -5.58
C LYS A 613 -23.49 24.48 -5.36
N THR A 614 -23.01 23.82 -4.31
CA THR A 614 -21.57 23.80 -3.97
C THR A 614 -20.74 23.14 -5.08
N LEU A 615 -21.28 22.08 -5.70
CA LEU A 615 -20.66 21.42 -6.86
C LEU A 615 -20.55 22.36 -8.06
N ALA A 616 -21.59 23.16 -8.35
CA ALA A 616 -21.57 24.12 -9.45
C ALA A 616 -20.55 25.24 -9.23
N GLU A 617 -20.40 25.72 -7.99
CA GLU A 617 -19.39 26.71 -7.60
C GLU A 617 -17.97 26.17 -7.81
N ALA A 618 -17.69 24.95 -7.33
CA ALA A 618 -16.40 24.29 -7.52
C ALA A 618 -16.10 24.00 -9.01
N LYS A 619 -17.09 23.52 -9.79
CA LYS A 619 -16.98 23.31 -11.25
C LYS A 619 -16.62 24.61 -11.96
N THR A 620 -17.28 25.71 -11.61
CA THR A 620 -17.01 27.03 -12.21
C THR A 620 -15.60 27.51 -11.88
N ALA A 621 -15.16 27.35 -10.63
CA ALA A 621 -13.82 27.75 -10.23
C ALA A 621 -12.72 26.96 -10.97
N LEU A 622 -12.85 25.64 -11.06
CA LEU A 622 -11.90 24.81 -11.83
C LEU A 622 -11.94 25.10 -13.34
N ALA A 623 -13.13 25.38 -13.90
CA ALA A 623 -13.26 25.77 -15.30
C ALA A 623 -12.59 27.12 -15.60
N ASN A 624 -12.67 28.08 -14.68
CA ASN A 624 -11.95 29.35 -14.78
C ASN A 624 -10.44 29.16 -14.68
N LEU A 625 -9.95 28.31 -13.78
CA LEU A 625 -8.53 27.93 -13.71
C LEU A 625 -8.06 27.25 -15.00
N GLN A 626 -8.88 26.37 -15.58
CA GLN A 626 -8.59 25.76 -16.88
C GLN A 626 -8.52 26.82 -17.99
N ALA A 627 -9.45 27.78 -17.99
CA ALA A 627 -9.43 28.88 -18.94
C ALA A 627 -8.17 29.74 -18.81
N ILE A 628 -7.64 29.95 -17.60
CA ILE A 628 -6.35 30.62 -17.39
C ILE A 628 -5.23 29.84 -18.07
N ARG A 629 -5.16 28.51 -17.86
CA ARG A 629 -4.16 27.66 -18.52
C ARG A 629 -4.26 27.77 -20.04
N ASP A 630 -5.46 27.64 -20.59
CA ASP A 630 -5.68 27.68 -22.04
C ASP A 630 -5.31 29.06 -22.63
N LEU A 631 -5.57 30.14 -21.89
CA LEU A 631 -5.13 31.49 -22.24
C LEU A 631 -3.60 31.63 -22.22
N LEU A 632 -2.89 31.08 -21.23
CA LEU A 632 -1.42 31.09 -21.20
C LEU A 632 -0.83 30.42 -22.45
N ILE A 633 -1.38 29.26 -22.83
CA ILE A 633 -0.98 28.54 -24.05
C ILE A 633 -1.31 29.37 -25.31
N ALA A 634 -2.51 29.95 -25.39
CA ALA A 634 -2.95 30.75 -26.52
C ALA A 634 -2.12 32.03 -26.69
N ILE A 635 -1.80 32.72 -25.59
CA ILE A 635 -0.95 33.91 -25.55
C ILE A 635 0.45 33.57 -26.07
N ALA A 636 1.09 32.52 -25.54
CA ALA A 636 2.43 32.10 -25.97
C ALA A 636 2.44 31.74 -27.47
N LYS A 637 1.44 31.00 -27.94
CA LYS A 637 1.29 30.65 -29.36
C LYS A 637 1.09 31.88 -30.25
N THR A 638 0.27 32.84 -29.80
CA THR A 638 0.00 34.08 -30.54
C THR A 638 1.24 34.97 -30.60
N GLN A 639 1.98 35.09 -29.49
CA GLN A 639 3.26 35.81 -29.43
C GLN A 639 4.29 35.19 -30.38
N ALA A 640 4.45 33.86 -30.38
CA ALA A 640 5.33 33.17 -31.33
C ALA A 640 4.90 33.40 -32.80
N GLY A 641 3.58 33.42 -33.06
CA GLY A 641 3.03 33.77 -34.37
C GLY A 641 3.34 35.20 -34.81
N ILE A 642 3.29 36.16 -33.88
CA ILE A 642 3.68 37.56 -34.13
C ILE A 642 5.17 37.66 -34.46
N VAL A 643 6.03 37.00 -33.68
CA VAL A 643 7.48 36.98 -33.96
C VAL A 643 7.76 36.40 -35.34
N ARG A 644 7.07 35.32 -35.72
CA ARG A 644 7.22 34.71 -37.04
C ARG A 644 6.76 35.64 -38.16
N ILE A 645 5.59 36.27 -38.06
CA ILE A 645 5.10 37.18 -39.11
C ILE A 645 5.97 38.43 -39.20
N ASP A 646 6.47 38.94 -38.07
CA ASP A 646 7.40 40.07 -38.03
C ASP A 646 8.71 39.73 -38.77
N ALA A 647 9.25 38.53 -38.56
CA ALA A 647 10.43 38.05 -39.29
C ALA A 647 10.15 37.89 -40.80
N GLU A 648 8.98 37.35 -41.18
CA GLU A 648 8.62 37.22 -42.59
C GLU A 648 8.43 38.60 -43.26
N ILE A 649 7.80 39.57 -42.58
CA ILE A 649 7.67 40.96 -43.05
C ILE A 649 9.05 41.59 -43.23
N ALA A 650 9.91 41.49 -42.20
CA ALA A 650 11.27 42.05 -42.25
C ALA A 650 12.10 41.45 -43.40
N SER A 651 11.97 40.15 -43.68
CA SER A 651 12.69 39.49 -44.77
C SER A 651 12.27 39.95 -46.18
N ARG A 652 11.01 40.39 -46.34
CA ARG A 652 10.43 40.80 -47.63
C ARG A 652 10.50 42.30 -47.86
N GLN A 653 10.71 43.09 -46.80
CA GLN A 653 10.80 44.54 -46.89
C GLN A 653 11.84 45.04 -47.90
N PRO A 654 13.06 44.48 -47.99
CA PRO A 654 14.05 44.95 -48.98
C PRO A 654 13.59 44.75 -50.42
N ALA A 655 12.96 43.61 -50.73
CA ALA A 655 12.45 43.31 -52.07
C ALA A 655 11.27 44.23 -52.45
N LEU A 656 10.42 44.59 -51.50
CA LEU A 656 9.35 45.56 -51.72
C LEU A 656 9.91 46.95 -52.02
N THR A 657 10.88 47.43 -51.22
CA THR A 657 11.53 48.73 -51.43
C THR A 657 12.26 48.77 -52.79
N GLN A 658 12.94 47.69 -53.17
CA GLN A 658 13.60 47.59 -54.47
C GLN A 658 12.59 47.63 -55.64
N ALA A 659 11.47 46.91 -55.51
CA ALA A 659 10.42 46.91 -56.53
C ALA A 659 9.74 48.29 -56.65
N GLU A 660 9.58 49.01 -55.54
CA GLU A 660 9.07 50.39 -55.51
C GLU A 660 10.00 51.35 -56.26
N GLN A 661 11.30 51.28 -55.97
CA GLN A 661 12.31 52.07 -56.67
C GLN A 661 12.34 51.76 -58.16
N THR A 662 12.34 50.48 -58.53
CA THR A 662 12.37 50.06 -59.94
C THR A 662 11.13 50.54 -60.70
N ALA A 663 9.94 50.47 -60.10
CA ALA A 663 8.71 50.97 -60.69
C ALA A 663 8.72 52.50 -60.83
N HIS A 664 9.29 53.22 -59.85
CA HIS A 664 9.44 54.67 -59.91
C HIS A 664 10.42 55.10 -61.02
N ASP A 665 11.57 54.43 -61.11
CA ASP A 665 12.58 54.69 -62.15
C ASP A 665 12.03 54.43 -63.56
N ALA A 666 11.31 53.32 -63.75
CA ALA A 666 10.66 53.00 -65.02
C ALA A 666 9.58 54.02 -65.41
N ALA A 667 8.78 54.49 -64.44
CA ALA A 667 7.78 55.54 -64.65
C ALA A 667 8.42 56.89 -65.02
N SER A 668 9.52 57.28 -64.37
CA SER A 668 10.27 58.50 -64.70
C SER A 668 10.84 58.44 -66.13
N LEU A 669 11.43 57.30 -66.51
CA LEU A 669 11.96 57.09 -67.87
C LEU A 669 10.85 57.15 -68.94
N GLN A 670 9.67 56.61 -68.64
CA GLN A 670 8.50 56.73 -69.50
C GLN A 670 8.08 58.21 -69.65
N GLU A 671 7.97 58.96 -68.56
CA GLU A 671 7.53 60.36 -68.57
C GLU A 671 8.49 61.26 -69.37
N ASP A 672 9.80 61.07 -69.18
CA ASP A 672 10.83 61.79 -69.93
C ASP A 672 10.77 61.47 -71.43
N GLN A 673 10.51 60.21 -71.78
CA GLN A 673 10.33 59.79 -73.17
C GLN A 673 9.02 60.33 -73.77
N GLU A 674 7.94 60.44 -72.99
CA GLU A 674 6.69 61.08 -73.43
C GLU A 674 6.89 62.57 -73.73
N LYS A 675 7.60 63.30 -72.85
CA LYS A 675 7.98 64.70 -73.08
C LYS A 675 8.79 64.86 -74.37
N LEU A 676 9.75 63.96 -74.61
CA LEU A 676 10.54 63.95 -75.84
C LEU A 676 9.68 63.69 -77.08
N VAL A 677 8.78 62.70 -77.03
CA VAL A 677 7.85 62.42 -78.12
C VAL A 677 6.96 63.63 -78.40
N LEU A 678 6.47 64.30 -77.36
CA LEU A 678 5.61 65.48 -77.48
C LEU A 678 6.36 66.67 -78.11
N ALA A 679 7.61 66.93 -77.68
CA ALA A 679 8.48 67.94 -78.27
C ALA A 679 8.82 67.62 -79.73
N LEU A 680 9.17 66.37 -80.06
CA LEU A 680 9.43 65.93 -81.43
C LEU A 680 8.18 66.02 -82.30
N ASN A 681 7.00 65.75 -81.75
CA ASN A 681 5.72 65.87 -82.45
C ASN A 681 5.34 67.32 -82.73
N GLN A 682 5.60 68.23 -81.79
CA GLN A 682 5.49 69.68 -81.99
C GLN A 682 6.47 70.17 -83.06
N ASN A 683 7.74 69.75 -82.99
CA ASN A 683 8.76 70.09 -84.00
C ASN A 683 8.39 69.58 -85.39
N ALA A 684 7.90 68.33 -85.49
CA ALA A 684 7.43 67.77 -86.75
C ALA A 684 6.20 68.53 -87.30
N SER A 685 5.29 68.97 -86.43
CA SER A 685 4.11 69.78 -86.81
C SER A 685 4.50 71.19 -87.25
N SER A 686 5.41 71.86 -86.54
CA SER A 686 5.97 73.16 -86.92
C SER A 686 6.75 73.09 -88.24
N ALA A 687 7.55 72.04 -88.44
CA ALA A 687 8.22 71.77 -89.72
C ALA A 687 7.22 71.48 -90.86
N MET A 688 6.02 70.96 -90.55
CA MET A 688 4.95 70.79 -91.52
C MET A 688 4.31 72.12 -91.93
N HIS A 689 4.27 73.12 -91.03
CA HIS A 689 3.79 74.47 -91.33
C HIS A 689 4.74 75.26 -92.23
N SER A 690 6.05 74.99 -92.17
CA SER A 690 7.07 75.57 -93.09
C SER A 690 7.19 74.83 -94.42
N ARG A 691 6.23 73.94 -94.75
CA ARG A 691 6.23 73.14 -95.97
C ARG A 691 6.11 74.03 -97.22
N PRO A 692 7.06 73.93 -98.18
CA PRO A 692 7.00 74.69 -99.43
C PRO A 692 5.72 74.40 -100.25
N GLY A 693 5.21 75.44 -100.94
CA GLY A 693 3.97 75.39 -101.74
C GLY A 693 3.95 74.36 -102.88
N PHE A 694 2.83 74.26 -103.60
CA PHE A 694 2.62 73.23 -104.63
C PHE A 694 3.69 73.23 -105.74
N TRP A 695 4.11 74.40 -106.22
CA TRP A 695 5.08 74.51 -107.32
C TRP A 695 6.53 74.15 -106.94
N SER A 696 6.96 74.44 -105.70
CA SER A 696 8.28 74.01 -105.18
C SER A 696 8.40 72.49 -105.00
N ARG A 697 7.26 71.80 -104.87
CA ARG A 697 7.15 70.33 -104.75
C ARG A 697 7.13 69.63 -106.12
N LEU A 698 6.45 70.23 -107.10
CA LEU A 698 6.32 69.67 -108.45
C LEU A 698 7.65 69.67 -109.23
N PHE A 699 8.56 70.61 -108.91
CA PHE A 699 9.85 70.80 -109.60
C PHE A 699 11.10 70.45 -108.75
N GLU A 700 10.92 69.78 -107.60
CA GLU A 700 12.02 69.34 -106.71
C GLU A 700 13.14 70.37 -106.48
N THR A 701 12.74 71.60 -106.16
CA THR A 701 13.67 72.71 -105.91
C THR A 701 14.58 72.42 -104.71
N SER A 702 15.77 73.05 -104.66
CA SER A 702 16.75 72.87 -103.57
C SER A 702 16.14 73.11 -102.17
N ALA A 703 15.23 74.09 -102.07
CA ALA A 703 14.45 74.37 -100.85
C ALA A 703 13.51 73.22 -100.44
N PHE A 704 12.88 72.52 -101.39
CA PHE A 704 12.03 71.36 -101.08
C PHE A 704 12.83 70.11 -100.70
N ARG A 705 13.98 69.85 -101.34
CA ARG A 705 14.86 68.72 -100.95
C ARG A 705 15.50 68.92 -99.57
N ALA A 706 15.91 70.14 -99.25
CA ALA A 706 16.40 70.49 -97.92
C ALA A 706 15.32 70.26 -96.85
N TRP A 707 14.09 70.75 -97.09
CA TRP A 707 12.94 70.50 -96.21
C TRP A 707 12.59 69.01 -96.09
N GLN A 708 12.58 68.26 -97.19
CA GLN A 708 12.23 66.82 -97.20
C GLN A 708 13.28 65.98 -96.44
N ALA A 709 14.56 66.30 -96.57
CA ALA A 709 15.63 65.64 -95.82
C ALA A 709 15.53 65.95 -94.31
N GLU A 710 15.31 67.21 -93.95
CA GLU A 710 15.19 67.65 -92.55
C GLU A 710 13.91 67.09 -91.89
N HIS A 711 12.77 67.15 -92.58
CA HIS A 711 11.50 66.61 -92.10
C HIS A 711 11.51 65.07 -92.05
N GLY A 712 12.19 64.40 -93.00
CA GLY A 712 12.37 62.95 -92.99
C GLY A 712 13.20 62.45 -91.79
N VAL A 713 14.26 63.18 -91.42
CA VAL A 713 15.04 62.91 -90.20
C VAL A 713 14.19 63.09 -88.94
N LEU A 714 13.35 64.13 -88.88
CA LEU A 714 12.43 64.35 -87.75
C LEU A 714 11.39 63.22 -87.63
N LEU A 715 10.81 62.75 -88.75
CA LEU A 715 9.85 61.65 -88.76
C LEU A 715 10.49 60.31 -88.36
N ALA A 716 11.72 60.04 -88.80
CA ALA A 716 12.46 58.84 -88.38
C ALA A 716 12.75 58.85 -86.87
N ARG A 717 13.23 59.99 -86.33
CA ARG A 717 13.45 60.19 -84.89
C ARG A 717 12.15 60.08 -84.10
N LEU A 718 11.04 60.62 -84.61
CA LEU A 718 9.72 60.50 -84.00
C LEU A 718 9.25 59.05 -83.96
N LYS A 719 9.43 58.28 -85.04
CA LYS A 719 9.07 56.86 -85.12
C LYS A 719 9.89 56.02 -84.14
N GLU A 720 11.20 56.26 -84.07
CA GLU A 720 12.09 55.61 -83.11
C GLU A 720 11.70 55.96 -81.66
N ALA A 721 11.47 57.25 -81.37
CA ALA A 721 11.05 57.71 -80.05
C ALA A 721 9.70 57.13 -79.62
N LYS A 722 8.73 57.00 -80.55
CA LYS A 722 7.43 56.33 -80.32
C LYS A 722 7.58 54.84 -80.04
N THR A 723 8.47 54.15 -80.78
CA THR A 723 8.73 52.72 -80.56
C THR A 723 9.35 52.47 -79.18
N ARG A 724 10.31 53.32 -78.80
CA ARG A 724 10.93 53.31 -77.47
C ARG A 724 9.95 53.67 -76.35
N LEU A 725 9.01 54.57 -76.61
CA LEU A 725 7.94 54.87 -75.67
C LEU A 725 7.03 53.66 -75.43
N THR A 726 6.64 52.92 -76.49
CA THR A 726 5.85 51.70 -76.32
C THR A 726 6.58 50.63 -75.51
N SER A 727 7.89 50.46 -75.68
CA SER A 727 8.66 49.50 -74.86
C SER A 727 8.80 49.94 -73.41
N LEU A 728 9.10 51.23 -73.16
CA LEU A 728 9.20 51.77 -71.79
C LEU A 728 7.86 51.75 -71.07
N LYS A 729 6.76 51.97 -71.77
CA LYS A 729 5.40 51.85 -71.22
C LYS A 729 5.09 50.42 -70.79
N ALA A 730 5.43 49.43 -71.62
CA ALA A 730 5.25 48.02 -71.25
C ALA A 730 6.11 47.61 -70.04
N ASP A 731 7.33 48.15 -69.93
CA ASP A 731 8.23 47.92 -68.78
C ASP A 731 7.72 48.60 -67.50
N ALA A 732 7.25 49.86 -67.59
CA ALA A 732 6.61 50.58 -66.49
C ALA A 732 5.35 49.85 -66.00
N ASP A 733 4.50 49.37 -66.90
CA ASP A 733 3.30 48.59 -66.54
C ASP A 733 3.68 47.26 -65.86
N ALA A 734 4.72 46.56 -66.34
CA ALA A 734 5.18 45.30 -65.77
C ALA A 734 5.81 45.47 -64.38
N THR A 735 6.65 46.48 -64.19
CA THR A 735 7.29 46.80 -62.91
C THR A 735 6.27 47.33 -61.89
N ALA A 736 5.31 48.16 -62.30
CA ALA A 736 4.19 48.59 -61.47
C ALA A 736 3.29 47.41 -61.03
N ALA A 737 3.02 46.46 -61.93
CA ALA A 737 2.28 45.24 -61.59
C ALA A 737 3.07 44.31 -60.64
N ALA A 738 4.40 44.26 -60.76
CA ALA A 738 5.26 43.53 -59.82
C ALA A 738 5.27 44.16 -58.43
N TYR A 739 5.45 45.49 -58.33
CA TYR A 739 5.34 46.24 -57.07
C TYR A 739 3.96 46.05 -56.43
N SER A 740 2.87 46.20 -57.19
CA SER A 740 1.50 46.06 -56.69
C SER A 740 1.24 44.66 -56.10
N ARG A 741 1.78 43.60 -56.72
CA ARG A 741 1.68 42.22 -56.20
C ARG A 741 2.43 42.06 -54.87
N LEU A 742 3.67 42.56 -54.79
CA LEU A 742 4.46 42.49 -53.56
C LEU A 742 3.85 43.33 -52.44
N LYS A 743 3.31 44.51 -52.77
CA LYS A 743 2.61 45.40 -51.84
C LYS A 743 1.36 44.74 -51.28
N ALA A 744 0.52 44.13 -52.12
CA ALA A 744 -0.67 43.41 -51.67
C ALA A 744 -0.33 42.30 -50.66
N VAL A 745 0.73 41.53 -50.92
CA VAL A 745 1.20 40.50 -49.99
C VAL A 745 1.69 41.11 -48.68
N ALA A 746 2.44 42.22 -48.73
CA ALA A 746 2.89 42.92 -47.52
C ALA A 746 1.72 43.48 -46.70
N ASP A 747 0.74 44.09 -47.35
CA ASP A 747 -0.48 44.61 -46.72
C ASP A 747 -1.28 43.48 -46.05
N ASP A 748 -1.42 42.32 -46.70
CA ASP A 748 -2.10 41.16 -46.13
C ASP A 748 -1.34 40.59 -44.92
N MET A 749 -0.01 40.56 -44.96
CA MET A 749 0.80 40.18 -43.80
C MET A 749 0.66 41.19 -42.65
N GLN A 750 0.58 42.49 -42.93
CA GLN A 750 0.29 43.51 -41.91
C GLN A 750 -1.12 43.36 -41.32
N LYS A 751 -2.12 42.99 -42.12
CA LYS A 751 -3.47 42.65 -41.62
C LYS A 751 -3.45 41.44 -40.70
N ILE A 752 -2.73 40.38 -41.08
CA ILE A 752 -2.56 39.20 -40.22
C ILE A 752 -1.89 39.59 -38.90
N ARG A 753 -0.80 40.37 -38.96
CA ARG A 753 -0.10 40.87 -37.77
C ARG A 753 -1.01 41.69 -36.85
N SER A 754 -1.76 42.64 -37.38
CA SER A 754 -2.70 43.46 -36.59
C SER A 754 -3.83 42.62 -35.99
N GLY A 755 -4.35 41.62 -36.71
CA GLY A 755 -5.31 40.65 -36.17
C GLY A 755 -4.75 39.82 -35.03
N LEU A 756 -3.48 39.38 -35.13
CA LEU A 756 -2.79 38.67 -34.04
C LEU A 756 -2.56 39.57 -32.82
N LEU A 757 -2.16 40.83 -33.01
CA LEU A 757 -2.00 41.79 -31.91
C LEU A 757 -3.32 42.08 -31.18
N ALA A 758 -4.42 42.27 -31.92
CA ALA A 758 -5.73 42.47 -31.31
C ALA A 758 -6.22 41.22 -30.54
N THR A 759 -5.86 40.02 -31.02
CA THR A 759 -6.14 38.76 -30.31
C THR A 759 -5.31 38.66 -29.04
N LEU A 760 -4.01 38.99 -29.11
CA LEU A 760 -3.11 39.00 -27.96
C LEU A 760 -3.60 39.96 -26.87
N GLU A 761 -3.98 41.18 -27.23
CA GLU A 761 -4.49 42.19 -26.28
C GLU A 761 -5.78 41.70 -25.59
N ARG A 762 -6.70 41.11 -26.34
CA ARG A 762 -7.94 40.54 -25.80
C ARG A 762 -7.67 39.40 -24.81
N ASP A 763 -6.80 38.46 -25.19
CA ASP A 763 -6.49 37.30 -24.37
C ASP A 763 -5.71 37.71 -23.10
N GLN A 764 -4.79 38.69 -23.21
CA GLN A 764 -4.08 39.27 -22.08
C GLN A 764 -5.03 40.01 -21.12
N ALA A 765 -6.00 40.77 -21.62
CA ALA A 765 -7.01 41.43 -20.79
C ALA A 765 -7.88 40.41 -20.03
N ARG A 766 -8.29 39.32 -20.72
CA ARG A 766 -9.06 38.24 -20.09
C ARG A 766 -8.24 37.50 -19.04
N TYR A 767 -6.97 37.19 -19.34
CA TYR A 767 -6.03 36.60 -18.38
C TYR A 767 -5.86 37.50 -17.15
N ALA A 768 -5.64 38.80 -17.33
CA ALA A 768 -5.46 39.76 -16.24
C ALA A 768 -6.71 39.89 -15.35
N SER A 769 -7.91 39.72 -15.91
CA SER A 769 -9.15 39.70 -15.12
C SER A 769 -9.26 38.44 -14.27
N LEU A 770 -9.00 37.27 -14.85
CA LEU A 770 -9.12 35.99 -14.14
C LEU A 770 -8.01 35.80 -13.10
N SER A 771 -6.78 36.22 -13.40
CA SER A 771 -5.63 36.05 -12.49
C SER A 771 -5.70 36.91 -11.23
N LYS A 772 -6.48 38.00 -11.25
CA LYS A 772 -6.80 38.77 -10.04
C LYS A 772 -7.74 38.03 -9.09
N GLN A 773 -8.61 37.17 -9.63
CA GLN A 773 -9.60 36.43 -8.86
C GLN A 773 -9.04 35.10 -8.34
N TYR A 774 -8.14 34.47 -9.10
CA TYR A 774 -7.54 33.19 -8.79
C TYR A 774 -6.03 33.36 -8.67
N SER A 775 -5.50 33.42 -7.45
CA SER A 775 -4.10 33.79 -7.20
C SER A 775 -3.20 32.61 -6.82
N GLY A 776 -3.58 31.40 -7.21
CA GLY A 776 -2.79 30.19 -6.96
C GLY A 776 -1.50 30.11 -7.77
N ILE A 777 -0.72 29.05 -7.58
CA ILE A 777 0.58 28.88 -8.25
C ILE A 777 0.36 28.25 -9.63
N TYR A 778 0.57 29.00 -10.70
CA TYR A 778 0.41 28.48 -12.07
C TYR A 778 1.55 27.54 -12.48
N ILE A 779 1.22 26.46 -13.18
CA ILE A 779 2.18 25.50 -13.73
C ILE A 779 2.53 25.91 -15.16
N TRP A 780 3.48 26.84 -15.26
CA TRP A 780 3.99 27.42 -16.51
C TRP A 780 5.53 27.50 -16.51
N GLU A 781 6.15 28.12 -17.51
CA GLU A 781 7.62 28.20 -17.69
C GLU A 781 8.36 28.62 -16.39
N GLU A 782 7.95 29.73 -15.77
CA GLU A 782 8.53 30.25 -14.52
C GLU A 782 8.44 29.25 -13.35
N PHE A 783 7.42 28.38 -13.34
CA PHE A 783 7.29 27.36 -12.31
C PHE A 783 8.40 26.32 -12.42
N PHE A 784 8.76 25.91 -13.64
CA PHE A 784 9.77 24.88 -13.86
C PHE A 784 11.19 25.34 -13.55
N GLU A 785 11.44 26.65 -13.58
CA GLU A 785 12.70 27.30 -13.21
C GLU A 785 12.93 27.39 -11.69
N LYS A 786 11.89 27.22 -10.87
CA LYS A 786 12.02 27.23 -9.40
C LYS A 786 12.93 26.08 -8.93
N ARG A 787 13.56 26.29 -7.77
CA ARG A 787 14.35 25.25 -7.07
C ARG A 787 13.47 24.02 -6.83
N HIS A 788 14.08 22.83 -6.91
CA HIS A 788 13.39 21.55 -6.68
C HIS A 788 12.50 21.57 -5.44
N ALA A 789 13.05 21.98 -4.29
CA ALA A 789 12.31 22.05 -3.03
C ALA A 789 11.04 22.93 -3.10
N ASP A 790 11.10 24.07 -3.79
CA ASP A 790 9.99 25.00 -3.89
C ASP A 790 8.91 24.48 -4.85
N LYS A 791 9.31 23.82 -5.95
CA LYS A 791 8.38 23.12 -6.85
C LYS A 791 7.62 22.01 -6.15
N GLN A 792 8.34 21.15 -5.41
CA GLN A 792 7.73 20.01 -4.75
C GLN A 792 6.73 20.43 -3.66
N LYS A 793 6.99 21.51 -2.93
CA LYS A 793 6.10 22.03 -1.88
C LYS A 793 4.92 22.84 -2.40
N ALA A 794 4.91 23.23 -3.68
CA ALA A 794 3.87 24.07 -4.24
C ALA A 794 2.53 23.34 -4.33
N ALA A 795 1.45 24.08 -4.07
CA ALA A 795 0.08 23.66 -4.38
C ALA A 795 -0.27 24.15 -5.81
N PRO A 796 -0.40 23.25 -6.79
CA PRO A 796 -0.61 23.63 -8.18
C PRO A 796 -2.00 24.25 -8.37
N TRP A 797 -2.05 25.41 -9.03
CA TRP A 797 -3.24 26.20 -9.44
C TRP A 797 -4.14 26.76 -8.34
N LEU A 798 -4.29 26.05 -7.22
CA LEU A 798 -5.29 26.37 -6.20
C LEU A 798 -4.78 27.44 -5.23
N ASP A 799 -5.57 28.48 -5.04
CA ASP A 799 -5.53 29.30 -3.83
C ASP A 799 -6.36 28.68 -2.71
N GLU A 800 -6.24 29.22 -1.49
CA GLU A 800 -6.95 28.70 -0.31
C GLU A 800 -8.48 28.71 -0.50
N LYS A 801 -9.03 29.74 -1.15
CA LYS A 801 -10.47 29.87 -1.40
C LYS A 801 -10.97 28.78 -2.35
N THR A 802 -10.24 28.52 -3.43
CA THR A 802 -10.61 27.51 -4.42
C THR A 802 -10.40 26.09 -3.89
N ALA A 803 -9.34 25.88 -3.11
CA ALA A 803 -9.15 24.64 -2.37
C ALA A 803 -10.31 24.39 -1.40
N ARG A 804 -10.76 25.44 -0.69
CA ARG A 804 -11.90 25.36 0.24
C ARG A 804 -13.19 24.90 -0.43
N LEU A 805 -13.50 25.39 -1.63
CA LEU A 805 -14.69 24.95 -2.36
C LEU A 805 -14.71 23.42 -2.57
N ARG A 806 -13.56 22.80 -2.85
CA ARG A 806 -13.46 21.34 -3.03
C ARG A 806 -13.69 20.58 -1.72
N HIS A 807 -13.22 21.13 -0.60
CA HIS A 807 -13.51 20.58 0.73
C HIS A 807 -15.01 20.66 1.05
N ASP A 808 -15.65 21.80 0.74
CA ASP A 808 -17.07 22.01 0.98
C ASP A 808 -17.95 21.08 0.11
N VAL A 809 -17.50 20.75 -1.12
CA VAL A 809 -18.16 19.74 -1.96
C VAL A 809 -18.18 18.38 -1.28
N PHE A 810 -17.06 17.95 -0.69
CA PHE A 810 -17.02 16.67 0.02
C PHE A 810 -17.92 16.66 1.26
N GLU A 811 -17.94 17.75 2.03
CA GLU A 811 -18.87 17.87 3.16
C GLU A 811 -20.33 17.76 2.73
N ALA A 812 -20.71 18.48 1.66
CA ALA A 812 -22.04 18.38 1.08
C ALA A 812 -22.32 16.98 0.50
N ALA A 813 -21.30 16.29 -0.02
CA ALA A 813 -21.44 14.92 -0.50
C ALA A 813 -21.75 13.95 0.65
N MET A 814 -21.09 14.08 1.81
CA MET A 814 -21.38 13.24 2.98
C MET A 814 -22.79 13.48 3.54
N GLU A 815 -23.23 14.74 3.60
CA GLU A 815 -24.61 15.08 3.97
C GLU A 815 -25.62 14.48 2.98
N LEU A 816 -25.33 14.55 1.68
CA LEU A 816 -26.15 13.95 0.64
C LEU A 816 -26.28 12.42 0.81
N HIS A 817 -25.18 11.72 1.10
CA HIS A 817 -25.22 10.27 1.35
C HIS A 817 -26.10 9.93 2.54
N ARG A 818 -25.96 10.66 3.65
CA ARG A 818 -26.83 10.49 4.83
C ARG A 818 -28.30 10.62 4.46
N ALA A 819 -28.65 11.72 3.79
CA ALA A 819 -30.04 11.97 3.40
C ALA A 819 -30.57 10.96 2.36
N PHE A 820 -29.70 10.41 1.51
CA PHE A 820 -30.05 9.33 0.58
C PHE A 820 -30.41 8.04 1.34
N ILE A 821 -29.62 7.68 2.35
CA ILE A 821 -29.84 6.49 3.17
C ILE A 821 -31.12 6.61 4.00
N ASP A 822 -31.36 7.81 4.55
CA ASP A 822 -32.57 8.14 5.28
C ASP A 822 -33.82 7.88 4.42
N ALA A 823 -33.82 8.40 3.18
CA ALA A 823 -34.95 8.24 2.27
C ALA A 823 -35.08 6.81 1.73
N ALA A 824 -33.97 6.11 1.52
CA ALA A 824 -33.94 4.71 1.09
C ALA A 824 -33.89 3.69 2.25
N ALA A 825 -34.36 4.07 3.45
CA ALA A 825 -34.12 3.29 4.68
C ALA A 825 -34.65 1.85 4.60
N ARG A 826 -35.80 1.62 3.95
CA ARG A 826 -36.40 0.30 3.83
C ARG A 826 -35.57 -0.67 2.97
N PRO A 827 -35.26 -0.39 1.68
CA PRO A 827 -34.46 -1.30 0.87
C PRO A 827 -33.04 -1.48 1.42
N VAL A 828 -32.41 -0.43 1.94
CA VAL A 828 -31.09 -0.51 2.60
C VAL A 828 -31.14 -1.49 3.78
N ARG A 829 -32.13 -1.35 4.67
CA ARG A 829 -32.30 -2.24 5.82
C ARG A 829 -32.50 -3.70 5.40
N HIS A 830 -33.25 -3.95 4.34
CA HIS A 830 -33.51 -5.32 3.89
C HIS A 830 -32.25 -5.99 3.33
N ASN A 831 -31.52 -5.30 2.45
CA ASN A 831 -30.25 -5.81 1.90
C ASN A 831 -29.20 -6.05 3.00
N LEU A 832 -29.04 -5.09 3.92
CA LEU A 832 -28.07 -5.22 5.00
C LEU A 832 -28.45 -6.30 6.02
N ASN A 833 -29.73 -6.53 6.30
CA ASN A 833 -30.12 -7.69 7.12
C ASN A 833 -29.65 -9.02 6.51
N ALA A 834 -29.76 -9.16 5.19
CA ALA A 834 -29.30 -10.36 4.48
C ALA A 834 -27.77 -10.46 4.50
N LEU A 835 -27.06 -9.33 4.30
CA LEU A 835 -25.60 -9.31 4.36
C LEU A 835 -25.10 -9.67 5.77
N MET A 836 -25.69 -9.13 6.83
CA MET A 836 -25.21 -9.32 8.20
C MET A 836 -25.36 -10.75 8.70
N ASP A 837 -26.21 -11.58 8.10
CA ASP A 837 -26.36 -12.97 8.53
C ASP A 837 -25.09 -13.83 8.19
N GLY A 838 -24.28 -13.43 7.21
CA GLY A 838 -23.08 -14.18 6.81
C GLY A 838 -22.02 -13.47 5.97
N PHE A 839 -22.09 -12.14 5.81
CA PHE A 839 -21.25 -11.29 4.95
C PHE A 839 -21.10 -11.78 3.50
N GLY A 840 -22.08 -12.51 2.97
CA GLY A 840 -21.99 -13.08 1.62
C GLY A 840 -20.90 -14.15 1.45
N VAL A 841 -20.28 -14.61 2.54
CA VAL A 841 -19.34 -15.75 2.52
C VAL A 841 -20.12 -17.04 2.23
N ARG A 842 -21.34 -17.12 2.75
CA ARG A 842 -22.23 -18.29 2.63
C ARG A 842 -23.24 -18.08 1.52
N SER A 843 -23.67 -19.19 0.92
CA SER A 843 -24.79 -19.18 -0.03
C SER A 843 -26.05 -18.71 0.67
N LEU A 844 -26.89 -17.95 -0.04
CA LEU A 844 -28.25 -17.56 0.34
C LEU A 844 -29.29 -18.64 -0.02
N GLY A 845 -28.79 -19.85 -0.35
CA GLY A 845 -29.56 -21.09 -0.52
C GLY A 845 -29.79 -21.50 -1.97
N ASN A 846 -29.54 -20.61 -2.95
CA ASN A 846 -29.57 -20.95 -4.38
C ASN A 846 -28.78 -19.93 -5.22
N ALA A 847 -28.52 -20.27 -6.48
CA ALA A 847 -27.71 -19.46 -7.39
C ALA A 847 -28.32 -18.08 -7.71
N GLU A 848 -29.64 -17.98 -7.84
CA GLU A 848 -30.31 -16.70 -8.13
C GLU A 848 -30.15 -15.68 -7.01
N ARG A 849 -30.17 -16.14 -5.75
CA ARG A 849 -29.94 -15.30 -4.58
C ARG A 849 -28.46 -15.00 -4.41
N ASP A 850 -27.58 -15.97 -4.68
CA ASP A 850 -26.13 -15.76 -4.60
C ASP A 850 -25.65 -14.67 -5.58
N ALA A 851 -26.27 -14.59 -6.76
CA ALA A 851 -26.02 -13.51 -7.73
C ALA A 851 -26.38 -12.10 -7.20
N LEU A 852 -27.09 -11.99 -6.07
CA LEU A 852 -27.41 -10.71 -5.43
C LEU A 852 -26.36 -10.28 -4.39
N ILE A 853 -25.45 -11.16 -3.98
CA ILE A 853 -24.43 -10.88 -2.96
C ILE A 853 -23.60 -9.63 -3.30
N PRO A 854 -23.13 -9.40 -4.55
CA PRO A 854 -22.44 -8.18 -4.90
C PRO A 854 -23.27 -6.91 -4.64
N HIS A 855 -24.58 -6.93 -4.92
CA HIS A 855 -25.46 -5.79 -4.64
C HIS A 855 -25.67 -5.56 -3.13
N LEU A 856 -25.64 -6.62 -2.32
CA LEU A 856 -25.69 -6.50 -0.86
C LEU A 856 -24.43 -5.79 -0.35
N TRP A 857 -23.26 -6.15 -0.87
CA TRP A 857 -22.00 -5.46 -0.59
C TRP A 857 -22.03 -4.01 -1.06
N SER A 858 -22.45 -3.73 -2.30
CA SER A 858 -22.58 -2.36 -2.80
C SER A 858 -23.52 -1.51 -1.92
N THR A 859 -24.56 -2.12 -1.34
CA THR A 859 -25.44 -1.44 -0.38
C THR A 859 -24.69 -1.07 0.91
N LEU A 860 -23.83 -1.95 1.43
CA LEU A 860 -22.95 -1.62 2.56
C LEU A 860 -21.99 -0.48 2.20
N PHE A 861 -21.40 -0.50 1.01
CA PHE A 861 -20.49 0.54 0.54
C PHE A 861 -21.16 1.92 0.37
N LEU A 862 -22.49 1.99 0.17
CA LEU A 862 -23.21 3.27 0.20
C LEU A 862 -23.11 3.93 1.58
N LEU A 863 -23.23 3.14 2.64
CA LEU A 863 -23.15 3.61 4.02
C LEU A 863 -21.71 3.75 4.49
N VAL A 864 -20.88 2.73 4.29
CA VAL A 864 -19.48 2.65 4.72
C VAL A 864 -18.60 2.57 3.47
N PRO A 865 -18.17 3.72 2.89
CA PRO A 865 -17.49 3.75 1.60
C PRO A 865 -16.20 2.93 1.54
N VAL A 866 -15.52 2.77 2.67
CA VAL A 866 -14.23 2.07 2.75
C VAL A 866 -14.34 0.81 3.60
N VAL A 867 -13.99 -0.34 3.02
CA VAL A 867 -13.80 -1.59 3.76
C VAL A 867 -12.34 -1.96 3.70
N SER A 868 -11.74 -2.22 4.86
CA SER A 868 -10.36 -2.66 4.94
C SER A 868 -10.25 -4.14 5.29
N THR A 869 -9.24 -4.79 4.71
CA THR A 869 -8.96 -6.21 4.91
C THR A 869 -7.50 -6.51 4.66
N THR A 870 -6.98 -7.60 5.22
CA THR A 870 -5.69 -8.13 4.77
C THR A 870 -5.85 -8.94 3.49
N PHE A 871 -4.78 -9.02 2.70
CA PHE A 871 -4.76 -9.90 1.51
C PHE A 871 -5.11 -11.35 1.85
N ALA A 872 -4.63 -11.85 2.98
CA ALA A 872 -4.93 -13.20 3.47
C ALA A 872 -6.43 -13.46 3.74
N SER A 873 -7.22 -12.41 3.96
CA SER A 873 -8.65 -12.54 4.22
C SER A 873 -9.52 -12.36 2.96
N VAL A 874 -8.93 -11.98 1.82
CA VAL A 874 -9.66 -11.63 0.59
C VAL A 874 -10.43 -12.82 0.03
N SER A 875 -9.79 -13.98 -0.22
CA SER A 875 -10.49 -15.13 -0.82
C SER A 875 -11.66 -15.58 0.05
N ARG A 876 -11.49 -15.61 1.37
CA ARG A 876 -12.54 -16.02 2.33
C ARG A 876 -13.68 -15.01 2.42
N MET A 877 -13.38 -13.71 2.45
CA MET A 877 -14.39 -12.67 2.62
C MET A 877 -15.17 -12.41 1.33
N PHE A 878 -14.51 -12.54 0.18
CA PHE A 878 -15.05 -12.21 -1.14
C PHE A 878 -15.10 -13.43 -2.08
N GLY A 879 -15.17 -14.64 -1.54
CA GLY A 879 -15.14 -15.89 -2.31
C GLY A 879 -16.27 -16.06 -3.31
N ARG A 880 -17.42 -15.40 -3.08
CA ARG A 880 -18.59 -15.36 -3.97
C ARG A 880 -18.69 -14.08 -4.81
N ILE A 881 -17.62 -13.28 -4.84
CA ILE A 881 -17.56 -12.08 -5.65
C ILE A 881 -16.80 -12.40 -6.93
N ASP A 882 -17.47 -12.21 -8.05
CA ASP A 882 -16.93 -12.40 -9.38
C ASP A 882 -15.85 -11.35 -9.73
N PRO A 883 -15.04 -11.61 -10.78
CA PRO A 883 -14.04 -10.64 -11.23
C PRO A 883 -14.64 -9.28 -11.61
N GLU A 884 -13.90 -8.20 -11.33
CA GLU A 884 -14.28 -6.81 -11.67
C GLU A 884 -15.62 -6.29 -11.09
N GLU A 885 -16.16 -6.95 -10.05
CA GLU A 885 -17.39 -6.54 -9.37
C GLU A 885 -17.23 -5.28 -8.49
N PHE A 886 -16.02 -5.05 -7.94
CA PHE A 886 -15.73 -3.89 -7.08
C PHE A 886 -15.04 -2.75 -7.84
N GLY A 887 -15.33 -1.52 -7.42
CA GLY A 887 -14.80 -0.31 -8.05
C GLY A 887 -13.30 -0.10 -7.92
N TRP A 888 -12.80 -0.08 -6.68
CA TRP A 888 -11.47 0.41 -6.35
C TRP A 888 -10.75 -0.49 -5.33
N LEU A 889 -9.49 -0.81 -5.64
CA LEU A 889 -8.51 -1.35 -4.70
C LEU A 889 -7.51 -0.25 -4.34
N LEU A 890 -7.35 0.03 -3.05
CA LEU A 890 -6.27 0.84 -2.52
C LEU A 890 -5.34 -0.09 -1.75
N VAL A 891 -4.11 -0.28 -2.22
CA VAL A 891 -3.12 -1.08 -1.51
C VAL A 891 -2.22 -0.14 -0.72
N ASP A 892 -2.06 -0.41 0.57
CA ASP A 892 -1.10 0.28 1.43
C ASP A 892 0.02 -0.68 1.88
N GLU A 893 1.22 -0.13 2.06
CA GLU A 893 2.45 -0.84 2.36
C GLU A 893 2.78 -1.94 1.32
N ALA A 894 2.48 -1.68 0.03
CA ALA A 894 2.67 -2.63 -1.06
C ALA A 894 4.12 -3.12 -1.25
N GLY A 895 5.12 -2.37 -0.77
CA GLY A 895 6.53 -2.75 -0.79
C GLY A 895 6.85 -3.97 0.08
N GLN A 896 5.99 -4.30 1.05
CA GLN A 896 6.13 -5.46 1.93
C GLN A 896 5.21 -6.62 1.56
N ALA A 897 4.30 -6.40 0.61
CA ALA A 897 3.39 -7.42 0.17
C ALA A 897 4.09 -8.33 -0.85
N LEU A 898 3.99 -9.64 -0.64
CA LEU A 898 4.41 -10.63 -1.64
C LEU A 898 3.65 -10.38 -2.95
N PRO A 899 4.29 -10.51 -4.13
CA PRO A 899 3.63 -10.31 -5.43
C PRO A 899 2.30 -11.07 -5.56
N GLN A 900 2.28 -12.34 -5.14
CA GLN A 900 1.13 -13.23 -5.21
C GLN A 900 -0.03 -12.85 -4.28
N ALA A 901 0.24 -12.13 -3.18
CA ALA A 901 -0.79 -11.78 -2.20
C ALA A 901 -1.83 -10.80 -2.78
N ALA A 902 -1.45 -9.96 -3.75
CA ALA A 902 -2.33 -8.97 -4.35
C ALA A 902 -3.29 -9.54 -5.41
N VAL A 903 -3.03 -10.75 -5.92
CA VAL A 903 -3.74 -11.33 -7.09
C VAL A 903 -5.25 -11.40 -6.87
N GLY A 904 -5.68 -11.92 -5.73
CA GLY A 904 -7.10 -12.09 -5.42
C GLY A 904 -7.88 -10.77 -5.36
N ALA A 905 -7.24 -9.71 -4.84
CA ALA A 905 -7.85 -8.38 -4.75
C ALA A 905 -7.88 -7.68 -6.11
N LEU A 906 -6.79 -7.76 -6.87
CA LEU A 906 -6.69 -7.18 -8.22
C LEU A 906 -7.71 -7.80 -9.18
N MET A 907 -7.92 -9.11 -9.11
CA MET A 907 -8.90 -9.82 -9.94
C MET A 907 -10.34 -9.34 -9.71
N ARG A 908 -10.71 -8.94 -8.49
CA ARG A 908 -12.08 -8.56 -8.13
C ARG A 908 -12.36 -7.06 -8.31
N THR A 909 -11.37 -6.27 -8.72
CA THR A 909 -11.47 -4.80 -8.75
C THR A 909 -11.17 -4.22 -10.13
N ARG A 910 -11.91 -3.18 -10.51
CA ARG A 910 -11.75 -2.50 -11.80
C ARG A 910 -10.51 -1.60 -11.82
N ARG A 911 -10.26 -0.85 -10.75
CA ARG A 911 -9.14 0.10 -10.64
C ARG A 911 -8.32 -0.18 -9.40
N ALA A 912 -7.00 -0.01 -9.49
CA ALA A 912 -6.10 -0.16 -8.35
C ALA A 912 -5.15 1.03 -8.20
N VAL A 913 -5.02 1.54 -6.98
CA VAL A 913 -3.94 2.45 -6.59
C VAL A 913 -3.05 1.72 -5.59
N VAL A 914 -1.81 1.48 -6.00
CA VAL A 914 -0.84 0.69 -5.23
C VAL A 914 0.18 1.63 -4.61
N VAL A 915 0.16 1.75 -3.28
CA VAL A 915 1.00 2.67 -2.53
C VAL A 915 1.95 1.88 -1.63
N GLY A 916 3.23 2.20 -1.74
CA GLY A 916 4.27 1.45 -1.05
C GLY A 916 5.65 2.02 -1.29
N ASP A 917 6.65 1.38 -0.71
CA ASP A 917 8.04 1.80 -0.82
C ASP A 917 8.96 0.57 -0.73
N PRO A 918 9.59 0.15 -1.85
CA PRO A 918 10.48 -1.01 -1.86
C PRO A 918 11.74 -0.84 -1.00
N ILE A 919 12.07 0.40 -0.59
CA ILE A 919 13.28 0.71 0.20
C ILE A 919 12.99 0.77 1.71
N GLN A 920 11.74 0.49 2.11
CA GLN A 920 11.39 0.18 3.50
C GLN A 920 11.56 -1.32 3.76
N ILE A 921 10.66 -1.99 4.45
CA ILE A 921 10.80 -3.41 4.74
C ILE A 921 10.42 -4.22 3.49
N GLU A 922 11.23 -5.24 3.18
CA GLU A 922 10.97 -6.18 2.08
C GLU A 922 9.94 -7.25 2.51
N PRO A 923 9.29 -7.95 1.57
CA PRO A 923 8.40 -9.04 1.90
C PRO A 923 9.10 -10.13 2.71
N VAL A 924 8.42 -10.67 3.71
CA VAL A 924 8.96 -11.78 4.51
C VAL A 924 8.71 -13.10 3.78
N VAL A 925 9.78 -13.78 3.38
CA VAL A 925 9.74 -15.08 2.70
C VAL A 925 10.13 -16.18 3.69
N VAL A 926 9.34 -17.26 3.75
CA VAL A 926 9.61 -18.41 4.63
C VAL A 926 10.63 -19.35 4.00
N LEU A 927 10.56 -19.53 2.68
CA LEU A 927 11.44 -20.40 1.92
C LEU A 927 12.83 -19.75 1.69
N PRO A 928 13.90 -20.55 1.62
CA PRO A 928 15.22 -20.05 1.22
C PRO A 928 15.26 -19.54 -0.23
N ASP A 929 16.03 -18.49 -0.48
CA ASP A 929 16.13 -17.82 -1.79
C ASP A 929 16.54 -18.79 -2.92
N GLN A 930 17.47 -19.70 -2.65
CA GLN A 930 17.93 -20.70 -3.62
C GLN A 930 16.78 -21.59 -4.14
N LEU A 931 15.83 -21.94 -3.26
CA LEU A 931 14.70 -22.78 -3.63
C LEU A 931 13.68 -21.99 -4.46
N THR A 932 13.41 -20.74 -4.09
CA THR A 932 12.47 -19.89 -4.83
C THR A 932 13.01 -19.48 -6.19
N GLU A 933 14.33 -19.25 -6.30
CA GLU A 933 15.03 -19.05 -7.58
C GLU A 933 14.96 -20.31 -8.46
N ALA A 934 15.22 -21.49 -7.90
CA ALA A 934 15.10 -22.75 -8.63
C ALA A 934 13.68 -22.97 -9.18
N MET A 935 12.64 -22.62 -8.41
CA MET A 935 11.26 -22.62 -8.90
C MET A 935 11.09 -21.66 -10.09
N CYS A 936 11.49 -20.40 -9.95
CA CYS A 936 11.40 -19.43 -11.06
C CYS A 936 12.06 -19.94 -12.34
N HIS A 937 13.26 -20.51 -12.23
CA HIS A 937 13.98 -21.09 -13.37
C HIS A 937 13.23 -22.26 -14.01
N GLN A 938 12.68 -23.19 -13.23
CA GLN A 938 11.93 -24.34 -13.77
C GLN A 938 10.62 -23.93 -14.48
N PHE A 939 10.01 -22.82 -14.07
CA PHE A 939 8.82 -22.26 -14.75
C PHE A 939 9.19 -21.29 -15.90
N GLY A 940 10.48 -21.01 -16.15
CA GLY A 940 10.92 -20.08 -17.19
C GLY A 940 10.55 -18.62 -16.88
N ILE A 941 10.68 -18.23 -15.61
CA ILE A 941 10.39 -16.89 -15.10
C ILE A 941 11.68 -16.22 -14.67
N ASP A 942 11.79 -14.92 -14.90
CA ASP A 942 12.89 -14.10 -14.39
C ASP A 942 12.77 -13.89 -12.87
N PRO A 943 13.68 -14.46 -12.05
CA PRO A 943 13.62 -14.29 -10.60
C PRO A 943 13.85 -12.83 -10.18
N LEU A 944 14.54 -12.00 -10.97
CA LEU A 944 14.78 -10.59 -10.61
C LEU A 944 13.51 -9.74 -10.65
N ILE A 945 12.50 -10.17 -11.41
CA ILE A 945 11.26 -9.42 -11.61
C ILE A 945 10.14 -9.95 -10.71
N TYR A 946 10.05 -11.27 -10.55
CA TYR A 946 8.88 -11.94 -9.95
C TYR A 946 9.16 -12.68 -8.65
N ASN A 947 10.43 -12.87 -8.25
CA ASN A 947 10.79 -13.62 -7.04
C ASN A 947 10.92 -12.68 -5.82
N PRO A 948 10.15 -12.90 -4.74
CA PRO A 948 10.41 -12.23 -3.47
C PRO A 948 11.70 -12.77 -2.82
N PRO A 949 12.39 -12.00 -1.93
CA PRO A 949 12.02 -10.67 -1.45
C PRO A 949 12.39 -9.52 -2.39
N GLY A 950 13.10 -9.78 -3.49
CA GLY A 950 13.48 -8.76 -4.48
C GLY A 950 12.27 -8.14 -5.20
N ALA A 951 11.24 -8.95 -5.46
CA ALA A 951 9.96 -8.52 -5.97
C ALA A 951 8.93 -8.30 -4.84
N SER A 952 8.07 -7.29 -5.00
CA SER A 952 6.92 -7.01 -4.14
C SER A 952 5.71 -6.60 -4.99
N ALA A 953 4.54 -6.49 -4.37
CA ALA A 953 3.37 -5.95 -5.07
C ALA A 953 3.61 -4.54 -5.63
N GLN A 954 4.44 -3.73 -4.95
CA GLN A 954 4.83 -2.41 -5.43
C GLN A 954 5.68 -2.48 -6.69
N THR A 955 6.71 -3.33 -6.76
CA THR A 955 7.63 -3.35 -7.91
C THR A 955 6.93 -3.81 -9.18
N LEU A 956 5.97 -4.74 -9.08
CA LEU A 956 5.13 -5.15 -10.20
C LEU A 956 4.21 -4.00 -10.63
N ALA A 957 3.59 -3.29 -9.68
CA ALA A 957 2.75 -2.14 -9.99
C ALA A 957 3.55 -0.98 -10.64
N ASP A 958 4.79 -0.73 -10.20
CA ASP A 958 5.70 0.28 -10.77
C ASP A 958 6.00 0.00 -12.26
N SER A 959 6.03 -1.28 -12.65
CA SER A 959 6.19 -1.69 -14.04
C SER A 959 4.89 -1.59 -14.87
N ALA A 960 3.73 -1.71 -14.20
CA ALA A 960 2.42 -1.68 -14.82
C ALA A 960 1.88 -0.27 -15.10
N THR A 961 2.40 0.74 -14.39
CA THR A 961 1.96 2.15 -14.52
C THR A 961 2.60 2.87 -15.70
N GLU A 962 1.84 3.81 -16.29
CA GLU A 962 2.29 4.68 -17.38
C GLU A 962 3.18 5.84 -16.86
N TYR A 963 2.88 6.38 -15.68
CA TYR A 963 3.62 7.50 -15.10
C TYR A 963 4.57 7.02 -14.01
N PHE A 964 5.82 7.46 -14.08
CA PHE A 964 6.90 6.99 -13.21
C PHE A 964 7.90 8.09 -12.86
N GLY A 965 8.72 7.84 -11.84
CA GLY A 965 9.90 8.64 -11.50
C GLY A 965 11.17 7.78 -11.54
N THR A 966 12.33 8.43 -11.69
CA THR A 966 13.63 7.75 -11.74
C THR A 966 14.56 8.27 -10.66
N PHE A 967 15.13 7.34 -9.89
CA PHE A 967 16.20 7.58 -8.93
C PHE A 967 17.51 7.06 -9.52
N GLU A 968 18.51 7.92 -9.63
CA GLU A 968 19.86 7.57 -10.12
C GLU A 968 20.68 7.07 -8.92
N THR A 969 20.80 5.74 -8.77
CA THR A 969 21.50 5.12 -7.63
C THR A 969 22.94 4.78 -8.00
N LYS A 970 23.77 4.45 -7.00
CA LYS A 970 25.15 3.97 -7.22
C LYS A 970 25.25 2.69 -8.08
N PHE A 971 24.18 1.91 -8.16
CA PHE A 971 24.14 0.61 -8.84
C PHE A 971 23.28 0.62 -10.12
N GLY A 972 22.92 1.81 -10.63
CA GLY A 972 22.07 1.98 -11.81
C GLY A 972 20.81 2.79 -11.51
N THR A 973 19.80 2.67 -12.37
CA THR A 973 18.54 3.40 -12.23
C THR A 973 17.50 2.57 -11.48
N ARG A 974 16.77 3.23 -10.57
CA ARG A 974 15.55 2.68 -9.96
C ARG A 974 14.34 3.46 -10.45
N GLU A 975 13.46 2.78 -11.17
CA GLU A 975 12.17 3.33 -11.58
C GLU A 975 11.10 2.95 -10.57
N VAL A 976 10.28 3.92 -10.22
CA VAL A 976 9.12 3.73 -9.33
C VAL A 976 7.91 4.45 -9.90
N GLY A 977 6.71 4.16 -9.42
CA GLY A 977 5.50 4.91 -9.77
C GLY A 977 5.59 6.39 -9.38
N VAL A 978 4.45 7.09 -9.29
CA VAL A 978 4.45 8.53 -8.97
C VAL A 978 5.19 8.76 -7.64
N PRO A 979 6.34 9.48 -7.61
CA PRO A 979 7.18 9.53 -6.42
C PRO A 979 6.74 10.66 -5.49
N LEU A 980 6.27 10.37 -4.29
CA LEU A 980 5.98 11.42 -3.30
C LEU A 980 7.27 11.88 -2.64
N LEU A 981 7.62 13.16 -2.74
CA LEU A 981 8.93 13.67 -2.30
C LEU A 981 8.88 14.61 -1.09
N VAL A 982 7.71 15.13 -0.70
CA VAL A 982 7.61 16.12 0.39
C VAL A 982 7.42 15.43 1.74
N HIS A 983 8.44 15.47 2.58
CA HIS A 983 8.49 14.84 3.89
C HIS A 983 8.02 15.79 5.01
N ARG A 984 7.20 15.29 5.94
CA ARG A 984 6.66 16.09 7.07
C ARG A 984 6.74 15.44 8.45
N ARG A 985 7.37 14.27 8.58
CA ARG A 985 7.32 13.46 9.81
C ARG A 985 8.52 13.69 10.73
N CYS A 986 9.72 13.33 10.28
CA CYS A 986 10.95 13.37 11.06
C CYS A 986 11.73 14.68 10.82
N ASP A 987 12.36 15.17 11.88
CA ASP A 987 13.27 16.30 11.84
C ASP A 987 14.69 15.85 11.45
N ASP A 988 15.60 16.80 11.25
CA ASP A 988 17.02 16.50 11.13
C ASP A 988 17.62 16.07 12.48
N PRO A 989 18.56 15.10 12.51
CA PRO A 989 19.26 14.52 11.36
C PRO A 989 18.57 13.31 10.71
N MET A 990 17.46 12.79 11.26
CA MET A 990 16.82 11.57 10.77
C MET A 990 16.37 11.70 9.31
N PHE A 991 15.82 12.87 8.95
CA PHE A 991 15.46 13.19 7.57
C PHE A 991 16.69 13.11 6.64
N SER A 992 17.76 13.85 6.95
CA SER A 992 18.98 13.87 6.12
C SER A 992 19.64 12.48 6.00
N ILE A 993 19.69 11.70 7.08
CA ILE A 993 20.20 10.32 7.05
C ILE A 993 19.38 9.49 6.07
N SER A 994 18.05 9.46 6.22
CA SER A 994 17.15 8.68 5.38
C SER A 994 17.24 9.10 3.90
N ASN A 995 17.22 10.41 3.64
CA ASN A 995 17.27 10.97 2.30
C ASN A 995 18.56 10.60 1.56
N MET A 996 19.70 10.61 2.27
CA MET A 996 20.99 10.28 1.68
C MET A 996 21.17 8.79 1.41
N ILE A 997 20.70 7.90 2.30
CA ILE A 997 20.94 6.45 2.16
C ILE A 997 19.94 5.74 1.24
N ALA A 998 18.74 6.29 1.05
CA ALA A 998 17.63 5.58 0.40
C ALA A 998 16.99 6.32 -0.80
N TYR A 999 17.09 7.64 -0.87
CA TYR A 999 16.31 8.47 -1.81
C TYR A 999 17.16 9.50 -2.58
N GLU A 1000 18.47 9.32 -2.60
CA GLU A 1000 19.41 10.10 -3.43
C GLU A 1000 19.30 11.62 -3.26
N ASN A 1001 18.97 12.06 -2.04
CA ASN A 1001 18.73 13.47 -1.69
C ASN A 1001 17.59 14.16 -2.45
N LEU A 1002 16.65 13.39 -3.01
CA LEU A 1002 15.50 13.93 -3.77
C LEU A 1002 14.31 14.29 -2.89
N MET A 1003 14.19 13.77 -1.67
CA MET A 1003 13.14 14.19 -0.74
C MET A 1003 13.36 15.63 -0.26
N VAL A 1004 12.27 16.29 0.11
CA VAL A 1004 12.23 17.69 0.52
C VAL A 1004 11.59 17.80 1.90
N GLN A 1005 12.31 18.41 2.85
CA GLN A 1005 11.79 18.66 4.20
C GLN A 1005 10.72 19.76 4.18
N ALA A 1006 9.58 19.47 4.81
CA ALA A 1006 8.46 20.39 5.01
C ALA A 1006 7.83 20.25 6.40
N LYS A 1007 8.50 19.56 7.33
CA LYS A 1007 8.11 19.51 8.74
C LYS A 1007 8.25 20.89 9.38
N MET A 1008 7.27 21.28 10.20
CA MET A 1008 7.38 22.44 11.09
C MET A 1008 8.08 22.03 12.38
N ALA A 1009 9.02 22.86 12.85
CA ALA A 1009 9.75 22.60 14.09
C ALA A 1009 8.79 22.50 15.28
N LYS A 1010 8.99 21.47 16.10
CA LYS A 1010 8.22 21.22 17.33
C LYS A 1010 9.17 21.09 18.52
N ALA A 1011 8.71 21.49 19.70
CA ALA A 1011 9.41 21.21 20.95
C ALA A 1011 9.45 19.70 21.22
N SER A 1012 10.53 19.22 21.84
CA SER A 1012 10.73 17.81 22.15
C SER A 1012 11.23 17.67 23.58
N ALA A 1013 10.35 17.19 24.45
CA ALA A 1013 10.62 17.02 25.87
C ALA A 1013 11.77 16.01 26.10
N ILE A 1014 11.85 14.96 25.29
CA ILE A 1014 12.93 13.96 25.37
C ILE A 1014 14.26 14.58 24.94
N ARG A 1015 14.28 15.32 23.82
CA ARG A 1015 15.50 15.98 23.31
C ARG A 1015 15.99 17.07 24.25
N ASP A 1016 15.09 17.80 24.91
CA ASP A 1016 15.44 18.85 25.85
C ASP A 1016 16.16 18.30 27.10
N ILE A 1017 15.81 17.08 27.54
CA ILE A 1017 16.48 16.41 28.67
C ILE A 1017 17.75 15.69 28.23
N LEU A 1018 17.68 14.88 27.17
CA LEU A 1018 18.80 14.02 26.79
C LEU A 1018 19.82 14.71 25.89
N GLY A 1019 19.51 15.88 25.34
CA GLY A 1019 20.33 16.58 24.34
C GLY A 1019 20.04 16.13 22.90
N PRO A 1020 20.77 16.68 21.90
CA PRO A 1020 20.55 16.38 20.49
C PRO A 1020 20.80 14.91 20.16
N SER A 1021 20.23 14.48 19.02
CA SER A 1021 20.47 13.16 18.44
C SER A 1021 21.97 12.88 18.33
N ARG A 1022 22.43 11.73 18.83
CA ARG A 1022 23.86 11.38 18.86
C ARG A 1022 24.11 9.88 18.90
N TRP A 1023 25.34 9.50 18.59
CA TRP A 1023 25.86 8.17 18.87
C TRP A 1023 26.42 8.10 20.29
N ILE A 1024 25.87 7.21 21.10
CA ILE A 1024 26.34 6.86 22.44
C ILE A 1024 27.27 5.66 22.29
N ASP A 1025 28.57 5.95 22.25
CA ASP A 1025 29.60 4.94 22.06
C ASP A 1025 29.73 4.08 23.32
N VAL A 1026 29.52 2.78 23.16
CA VAL A 1026 29.60 1.79 24.25
C VAL A 1026 30.52 0.66 23.81
N GLU A 1027 31.66 0.56 24.48
CA GLU A 1027 32.57 -0.58 24.36
C GLU A 1027 32.25 -1.61 25.45
N GLY A 1028 31.91 -2.82 25.04
CA GLY A 1028 31.56 -3.89 25.96
C GLY A 1028 31.84 -5.27 25.36
N ARG A 1029 31.71 -6.31 26.19
CA ARG A 1029 31.78 -7.71 25.73
C ARG A 1029 30.39 -8.32 25.85
N GLY A 1030 30.03 -9.13 24.86
CA GLY A 1030 28.71 -9.74 24.77
C GLY A 1030 28.76 -11.25 24.63
N GLN A 1031 27.65 -11.90 24.96
CA GLN A 1031 27.36 -13.26 24.54
C GLN A 1031 26.36 -13.22 23.38
N GLU A 1032 26.62 -14.03 22.35
CA GLU A 1032 25.95 -13.88 21.06
C GLU A 1032 26.00 -12.41 20.62
N LYS A 1033 24.86 -11.77 20.31
CA LYS A 1033 24.79 -10.38 19.84
C LYS A 1033 24.42 -9.37 20.94
N TRP A 1034 24.17 -9.82 22.17
CA TRP A 1034 23.76 -8.95 23.29
C TRP A 1034 24.97 -8.35 24.00
N CYS A 1035 24.94 -7.04 24.23
CA CYS A 1035 25.92 -6.31 25.03
C CYS A 1035 25.23 -5.77 26.29
N GLN A 1036 25.66 -6.23 27.47
CA GLN A 1036 25.05 -5.83 28.74
C GLN A 1036 25.22 -4.32 29.00
N GLN A 1037 26.40 -3.78 28.69
CA GLN A 1037 26.73 -2.36 28.87
C GLN A 1037 25.86 -1.44 28.00
N GLU A 1038 25.47 -1.90 26.80
CA GLU A 1038 24.54 -1.13 25.95
C GLU A 1038 23.16 -1.01 26.59
N GLY A 1039 22.65 -2.11 27.19
CA GLY A 1039 21.39 -2.10 27.94
C GLY A 1039 21.44 -1.21 29.18
N GLU A 1040 22.55 -1.21 29.91
CA GLU A 1040 22.77 -0.35 31.09
C GLU A 1040 22.84 1.13 30.71
N ALA A 1041 23.54 1.46 29.62
CA ALA A 1041 23.59 2.82 29.09
C ALA A 1041 22.18 3.32 28.74
N LEU A 1042 21.38 2.48 28.07
CA LEU A 1042 19.99 2.81 27.75
C LEU A 1042 19.16 3.03 29.02
N LEU A 1043 19.21 2.12 29.99
CA LEU A 1043 18.48 2.28 31.25
C LEU A 1043 18.82 3.60 31.94
N GLY A 1044 20.10 3.99 31.97
CA GLY A 1044 20.54 5.26 32.55
C GLY A 1044 19.86 6.48 31.91
N LEU A 1045 19.70 6.48 30.58
CA LEU A 1045 18.97 7.55 29.87
C LEU A 1045 17.49 7.54 30.21
N LEU A 1046 16.88 6.36 30.30
CA LEU A 1046 15.46 6.25 30.60
C LEU A 1046 15.14 6.66 32.05
N TRP A 1047 16.03 6.41 33.00
CA TRP A 1047 15.92 6.93 34.36
C TRP A 1047 15.91 8.46 34.38
N GLN A 1048 16.78 9.12 33.60
CA GLN A 1048 16.76 10.59 33.50
C GLN A 1048 15.42 11.12 32.98
N LEU A 1049 14.79 10.45 32.02
CA LEU A 1049 13.47 10.82 31.51
C LEU A 1049 12.37 10.62 32.58
N ARG A 1050 12.41 9.49 33.28
CA ARG A 1050 11.44 9.17 34.34
C ARG A 1050 11.56 10.15 35.51
N ASP A 1051 12.77 10.46 35.95
CA ASP A 1051 13.04 11.38 37.07
C ASP A 1051 12.60 12.82 36.77
N LYS A 1052 12.41 13.13 35.48
CA LYS A 1052 11.88 14.41 34.97
C LYS A 1052 10.40 14.32 34.57
N GLU A 1053 9.74 13.20 34.89
CA GLU A 1053 8.32 12.95 34.61
C GLU A 1053 7.95 13.11 33.13
N ILE A 1054 8.90 12.83 32.23
CA ILE A 1054 8.66 12.88 30.78
C ILE A 1054 7.85 11.65 30.37
N ALA A 1055 6.83 11.86 29.55
CA ALA A 1055 6.03 10.75 29.02
C ALA A 1055 6.91 9.79 28.19
N PRO A 1056 6.73 8.45 28.31
CA PRO A 1056 7.56 7.47 27.62
C PRO A 1056 7.14 7.30 26.14
N ASP A 1057 7.15 8.38 25.36
CA ASP A 1057 6.87 8.34 23.91
C ASP A 1057 8.15 8.07 23.10
N PHE A 1058 8.66 6.86 23.22
CA PHE A 1058 9.80 6.39 22.44
C PHE A 1058 9.69 4.92 22.05
N TYR A 1059 10.47 4.51 21.06
CA TYR A 1059 10.68 3.10 20.72
C TYR A 1059 12.12 2.68 21.02
N ILE A 1060 12.30 1.44 21.44
CA ILE A 1060 13.61 0.79 21.50
C ILE A 1060 13.68 -0.21 20.36
N VAL A 1061 14.55 0.07 19.40
CA VAL A 1061 14.67 -0.68 18.15
C VAL A 1061 16.01 -1.38 18.13
N THR A 1062 16.07 -2.60 17.59
CA THR A 1062 17.34 -3.31 17.38
C THR A 1062 17.31 -4.16 16.10
N PRO A 1063 18.46 -4.43 15.46
CA PRO A 1063 18.51 -5.36 14.33
C PRO A 1063 18.25 -6.83 14.72
N PHE A 1064 18.39 -7.19 16.01
CA PHE A 1064 18.50 -8.59 16.43
C PHE A 1064 17.47 -8.99 17.49
N VAL A 1065 16.78 -10.12 17.25
CA VAL A 1065 15.77 -10.68 18.17
C VAL A 1065 16.34 -10.96 19.56
N VAL A 1066 17.57 -11.51 19.65
CA VAL A 1066 18.23 -11.74 20.95
C VAL A 1066 18.43 -10.46 21.75
N VAL A 1067 18.74 -9.35 21.09
CA VAL A 1067 18.95 -8.05 21.75
C VAL A 1067 17.61 -7.51 22.26
N GLN A 1068 16.55 -7.65 21.45
CA GLN A 1068 15.19 -7.29 21.85
C GLN A 1068 14.79 -8.06 23.10
N ASP A 1069 14.90 -9.39 23.09
CA ASP A 1069 14.40 -10.23 24.18
C ASP A 1069 15.14 -9.97 25.49
N ARG A 1070 16.47 -9.77 25.42
CA ARG A 1070 17.29 -9.38 26.57
C ARG A 1070 16.95 -7.98 27.10
N MET A 1071 16.73 -7.00 26.21
CA MET A 1071 16.31 -5.66 26.65
C MET A 1071 14.91 -5.68 27.30
N ARG A 1072 13.98 -6.49 26.77
CA ARG A 1072 12.66 -6.69 27.37
C ARG A 1072 12.76 -7.29 28.78
N GLU A 1073 13.61 -8.30 28.95
CA GLU A 1073 13.91 -8.90 30.25
C GLU A 1073 14.47 -7.84 31.22
N MET A 1074 15.45 -7.07 30.78
CA MET A 1074 16.12 -6.05 31.58
C MET A 1074 15.17 -4.91 32.02
N LEU A 1075 14.31 -4.40 31.13
CA LEU A 1075 13.31 -3.39 31.49
C LEU A 1075 12.34 -3.91 32.55
N ARG A 1076 11.91 -5.18 32.42
CA ARG A 1076 10.96 -5.80 33.36
C ARG A 1076 11.57 -6.05 34.73
N THR A 1077 12.84 -6.37 34.82
CA THR A 1077 13.51 -6.63 36.11
C THR A 1077 14.01 -5.34 36.78
N SER A 1078 14.18 -4.25 36.02
CA SER A 1078 14.71 -2.98 36.55
C SER A 1078 13.75 -2.19 37.46
N GLY A 1079 12.43 -2.44 37.40
CA GLY A 1079 11.42 -1.60 38.08
C GLY A 1079 11.27 -0.18 37.52
N LEU A 1080 11.91 0.12 36.37
CA LEU A 1080 11.86 1.43 35.72
C LEU A 1080 10.44 1.83 35.29
N LEU A 1081 9.67 0.89 34.80
CA LEU A 1081 8.35 1.15 34.20
C LEU A 1081 7.22 1.23 35.23
N ASP A 1082 7.47 0.81 36.47
CA ASP A 1082 6.46 0.74 37.51
C ASP A 1082 5.95 2.14 37.89
N GLY A 1083 4.66 2.40 37.69
CA GLY A 1083 4.08 3.73 37.91
C GLY A 1083 4.44 4.78 36.84
N TRP A 1084 5.29 4.44 35.85
CA TRP A 1084 5.55 5.31 34.70
C TRP A 1084 4.61 4.99 33.52
N VAL A 1085 4.17 3.73 33.40
CA VAL A 1085 3.17 3.27 32.42
C VAL A 1085 2.11 2.41 33.10
N GLU A 1086 0.89 2.39 32.55
CA GLU A 1086 -0.24 1.63 33.13
C GLU A 1086 0.02 0.11 33.16
N ASN A 1087 0.57 -0.44 32.08
CA ASN A 1087 0.86 -1.87 31.96
C ASN A 1087 2.29 -2.07 31.42
N PRO A 1088 3.28 -2.26 32.32
CA PRO A 1088 4.68 -2.47 31.93
C PRO A 1088 4.87 -3.66 30.99
N PHE A 1089 4.13 -4.75 31.18
CA PHE A 1089 4.24 -5.92 30.33
C PHE A 1089 3.81 -5.60 28.90
N ALA A 1090 2.61 -5.07 28.72
CA ALA A 1090 2.09 -4.73 27.39
C ALA A 1090 2.97 -3.69 26.69
N TRP A 1091 3.36 -2.63 27.41
CA TRP A 1091 4.19 -1.55 26.88
C TRP A 1091 5.52 -2.08 26.31
N VAL A 1092 6.22 -2.97 27.04
CA VAL A 1092 7.51 -3.53 26.61
C VAL A 1092 7.39 -4.33 25.32
N TYR A 1093 6.33 -5.15 25.16
CA TYR A 1093 6.14 -5.91 23.93
C TYR A 1093 5.74 -5.03 22.74
N GLU A 1094 5.06 -3.92 23.00
CA GLU A 1094 4.62 -2.99 21.96
C GLU A 1094 5.70 -1.99 21.51
N ARG A 1095 6.58 -1.58 22.43
CA ARG A 1095 7.54 -0.48 22.24
C ARG A 1095 9.00 -0.93 22.12
N VAL A 1096 9.32 -2.18 22.47
CA VAL A 1096 10.67 -2.77 22.32
C VAL A 1096 10.63 -3.88 21.29
N GLY A 1097 11.41 -3.75 20.22
CA GLY A 1097 11.29 -4.68 19.10
C GLY A 1097 12.40 -4.61 18.07
N THR A 1098 12.38 -5.56 17.14
CA THR A 1098 13.10 -5.40 15.87
C THR A 1098 12.43 -4.35 14.98
N VAL A 1099 13.10 -3.96 13.90
CA VAL A 1099 12.58 -2.98 12.92
C VAL A 1099 11.18 -3.34 12.39
N HIS A 1100 10.85 -4.63 12.27
CA HIS A 1100 9.52 -5.12 11.90
C HIS A 1100 8.42 -4.79 12.93
N THR A 1101 8.77 -4.68 14.22
CA THR A 1101 7.80 -4.42 15.30
C THR A 1101 7.29 -2.98 15.28
N VAL A 1102 8.16 -2.05 14.91
CA VAL A 1102 7.90 -0.60 14.91
C VAL A 1102 7.41 -0.07 13.58
N GLN A 1103 7.28 -0.94 12.59
CA GLN A 1103 6.84 -0.57 11.26
C GLN A 1103 5.41 -0.01 11.27
N GLY A 1104 5.19 1.07 10.52
CA GLY A 1104 3.92 1.79 10.51
C GLY A 1104 3.62 2.58 11.78
N ARG A 1105 4.53 2.59 12.78
CA ARG A 1105 4.42 3.35 14.02
C ARG A 1105 5.43 4.49 14.04
N GLU A 1106 5.24 5.41 14.97
CA GLU A 1106 6.09 6.59 15.15
C GLU A 1106 6.05 7.03 16.62
N ALA A 1107 7.12 7.64 17.10
CA ALA A 1107 7.23 8.20 18.45
C ALA A 1107 8.09 9.46 18.43
N GLU A 1108 8.04 10.25 19.50
CA GLU A 1108 8.92 11.41 19.67
C GLU A 1108 10.40 11.03 19.46
N ALA A 1109 10.86 9.98 20.13
CA ALA A 1109 12.25 9.52 20.05
C ALA A 1109 12.40 8.03 19.70
N VAL A 1110 13.56 7.65 19.15
CA VAL A 1110 13.97 6.25 18.95
C VAL A 1110 15.33 6.01 19.58
N PHE A 1111 15.43 4.96 20.40
CA PHE A 1111 16.68 4.40 20.87
C PHE A 1111 17.04 3.20 19.99
N PHE A 1112 18.11 3.31 19.21
CA PHE A 1112 18.55 2.25 18.31
C PHE A 1112 19.72 1.47 18.94
N LEU A 1113 19.42 0.29 19.47
CA LEU A 1113 20.34 -0.59 20.19
C LEU A 1113 21.00 -1.57 19.21
N LEU A 1114 22.29 -1.38 18.93
CA LEU A 1114 22.96 -2.05 17.81
C LEU A 1114 23.37 -3.49 18.13
N GLY A 1115 23.88 -3.76 19.33
CA GLY A 1115 24.49 -5.03 19.69
C GLY A 1115 25.69 -5.40 18.81
N ALA A 1116 25.92 -6.71 18.68
CA ALA A 1116 27.07 -7.29 17.99
C ALA A 1116 28.43 -6.68 18.44
N PRO A 1117 28.75 -6.70 19.75
CA PRO A 1117 29.86 -5.94 20.32
C PRO A 1117 31.25 -6.51 20.00
N SER A 1118 31.34 -7.75 19.50
CA SER A 1118 32.62 -8.44 19.27
C SER A 1118 33.13 -8.26 17.83
N ALA A 1119 34.45 -8.12 17.64
CA ALA A 1119 35.06 -7.86 16.34
C ALA A 1119 34.75 -8.97 15.31
N GLU A 1120 34.64 -10.23 15.74
CA GLU A 1120 34.37 -11.41 14.91
C GLU A 1120 32.97 -11.38 14.28
N GLN A 1121 32.05 -10.57 14.82
CA GLN A 1121 30.66 -10.48 14.36
C GLN A 1121 30.47 -9.54 13.16
N ARG A 1122 31.52 -9.35 12.36
CA ARG A 1122 31.50 -8.49 11.17
C ARG A 1122 30.37 -8.87 10.21
N GLY A 1123 30.07 -10.15 10.02
CA GLY A 1123 28.97 -10.60 9.16
C GLY A 1123 27.60 -10.09 9.62
N ALA A 1124 27.33 -10.07 10.92
CA ALA A 1124 26.07 -9.55 11.46
C ALA A 1124 25.93 -8.03 11.24
N ARG A 1125 27.02 -7.28 11.38
CA ARG A 1125 27.06 -5.83 11.10
C ARG A 1125 26.92 -5.55 9.60
N CYS A 1126 27.62 -6.30 8.75
CA CYS A 1126 27.51 -6.18 7.29
C CYS A 1126 26.11 -6.52 6.77
N TRP A 1127 25.41 -7.49 7.37
CA TRP A 1127 24.01 -7.77 7.06
C TRP A 1127 23.12 -6.58 7.44
N ALA A 1128 23.23 -6.08 8.68
CA ALA A 1128 22.40 -4.98 9.16
C ALA A 1128 22.66 -3.66 8.43
N GLY A 1129 23.90 -3.41 8.02
CA GLY A 1129 24.33 -2.22 7.28
C GLY A 1129 24.42 -2.38 5.77
N GLY A 1130 24.07 -3.54 5.22
CA GLY A 1130 24.23 -3.85 3.80
C GLY A 1130 23.26 -3.10 2.92
N ARG A 1131 21.95 -3.32 3.13
CA ARG A 1131 20.87 -2.58 2.45
C ARG A 1131 20.37 -1.42 3.33
N PRO A 1132 19.92 -0.30 2.74
CA PRO A 1132 19.42 0.84 3.50
C PRO A 1132 18.15 0.55 4.29
N ASN A 1133 17.37 -0.46 3.88
CA ASN A 1133 16.05 -0.82 4.38
C ASN A 1133 15.92 -0.80 5.90
N LEU A 1134 16.81 -1.50 6.62
CA LEU A 1134 16.76 -1.64 8.08
C LEU A 1134 17.02 -0.30 8.78
N LEU A 1135 18.11 0.38 8.41
CA LEU A 1135 18.48 1.67 9.00
C LEU A 1135 17.46 2.76 8.67
N ASN A 1136 17.02 2.83 7.41
CA ASN A 1136 16.03 3.77 6.91
C ASN A 1136 14.74 3.68 7.75
N VAL A 1137 14.23 2.46 7.98
CA VAL A 1137 13.03 2.27 8.77
C VAL A 1137 13.27 2.64 10.22
N ALA A 1138 14.39 2.24 10.83
CA ALA A 1138 14.69 2.53 12.23
C ALA A 1138 14.74 4.04 12.52
N VAL A 1139 15.47 4.82 11.72
CA VAL A 1139 15.62 6.27 11.95
C VAL A 1139 14.35 7.05 11.63
N THR A 1140 13.54 6.61 10.66
CA THR A 1140 12.31 7.31 10.25
C THR A 1140 11.11 7.06 11.16
N ARG A 1141 11.25 6.25 12.22
CA ARG A 1141 10.24 6.15 13.29
C ARG A 1141 10.35 7.25 14.34
N ALA A 1142 11.50 7.89 14.46
CA ALA A 1142 11.69 9.04 15.33
C ALA A 1142 11.13 10.29 14.67
N LYS A 1143 10.28 11.02 15.39
CA LYS A 1143 9.81 12.34 14.95
C LYS A 1143 10.85 13.41 15.23
N GLU A 1144 11.40 13.45 16.44
CA GLU A 1144 12.19 14.59 16.94
C GLU A 1144 13.64 14.24 17.26
N SER A 1145 13.92 13.02 17.75
CA SER A 1145 15.30 12.63 18.11
C SER A 1145 15.59 11.14 17.95
N VAL A 1146 16.85 10.82 17.64
CA VAL A 1146 17.35 9.45 17.57
C VAL A 1146 18.64 9.30 18.37
N TYR A 1147 18.71 8.27 19.21
CA TYR A 1147 19.89 7.94 20.01
C TYR A 1147 20.37 6.55 19.62
N VAL A 1148 21.59 6.47 19.08
CA VAL A 1148 22.19 5.21 18.62
C VAL A 1148 23.13 4.71 19.70
N ILE A 1149 22.95 3.47 20.16
CA ILE A 1149 23.70 2.91 21.29
C ILE A 1149 24.44 1.66 20.81
N GLY A 1150 25.78 1.69 20.92
CA GLY A 1150 26.64 0.57 20.57
C GLY A 1150 28.05 1.01 20.19
N ASN A 1151 28.93 0.04 19.93
CA ASN A 1151 30.33 0.31 19.62
C ASN A 1151 30.52 1.05 18.29
N ARG A 1152 30.80 2.36 18.36
CA ARG A 1152 30.93 3.26 17.20
C ARG A 1152 32.08 2.83 16.29
N SER A 1153 33.21 2.42 16.86
CA SER A 1153 34.39 2.03 16.09
C SER A 1153 34.14 0.83 15.17
N LEU A 1154 33.34 -0.14 15.62
CA LEU A 1154 33.00 -1.36 14.87
C LEU A 1154 31.88 -1.15 13.86
N TRP A 1155 30.94 -0.25 14.14
CA TRP A 1155 29.75 -0.03 13.32
C TRP A 1155 29.89 1.07 12.28
N LYS A 1156 30.73 2.10 12.50
CA LYS A 1156 30.89 3.22 11.54
C LYS A 1156 31.39 2.80 10.15
N SER A 1157 31.98 1.61 10.01
CA SER A 1157 32.44 1.05 8.73
C SER A 1157 31.47 0.02 8.12
N ALA A 1158 30.32 -0.21 8.75
CA ALA A 1158 29.34 -1.20 8.31
C ALA A 1158 28.35 -0.60 7.29
N GLY A 1159 28.78 -0.47 6.04
CA GLY A 1159 27.92 -0.05 4.92
C GLY A 1159 27.22 1.29 5.17
N VAL A 1160 25.89 1.31 5.16
CA VAL A 1160 25.10 2.56 5.34
C VAL A 1160 25.26 3.22 6.71
N PHE A 1161 25.83 2.55 7.71
CA PHE A 1161 26.12 3.15 9.02
C PHE A 1161 27.27 4.18 8.97
N GLN A 1162 28.07 4.20 7.90
CA GLN A 1162 29.04 5.27 7.67
C GLN A 1162 28.32 6.63 7.53
N SER A 1163 27.23 6.65 6.77
CA SER A 1163 26.37 7.82 6.60
C SER A 1163 25.74 8.28 7.91
N LEU A 1164 25.33 7.32 8.75
CA LEU A 1164 24.79 7.60 10.08
C LEU A 1164 25.82 8.31 10.98
N ASP A 1165 27.07 7.82 10.98
CA ASP A 1165 28.18 8.39 11.77
C ASP A 1165 28.50 9.84 11.38
N ASP A 1166 28.40 10.17 10.09
CA ASP A 1166 28.64 11.53 9.60
C ASP A 1166 27.62 12.56 10.13
N PHE A 1167 26.37 12.13 10.39
CA PHE A 1167 25.30 12.99 10.89
C PHE A 1167 25.15 13.01 12.42
N LEU A 1168 25.67 12.01 13.14
CA LEU A 1168 25.48 11.84 14.59
C LEU A 1168 26.76 12.10 15.42
N ARG A 1169 27.60 13.03 14.97
CA ARG A 1169 28.95 13.25 15.51
C ARG A 1169 29.04 13.58 16.98
#